data_AF-A0A537EL25-F1
#
_entry.id   AF-A0A537EL25-F1
#
_cell.length_a   1.000
_cell.length_b   1.000
_cell.length_c   1.000
_cell.angle_alpha   90.00
_cell.angle_beta   90.00
_cell.angle_gamma   90.00
#
_symmetry.space_group_name_H-M   'P 1'
#
loop_
_entity.id
_entity.type
_entity.pdbx_description
1 polymer ?
#
loop_
_entity_poly.entity_id
_entity_poly.type
_entity_poly.pdbx_seq_one_letter_code
_entity_poly.pdbx_strand_id
1 'polypeptide(L)'
;MAAAIWQGGTEEYAEIRKKIVERGIAYGEKALDKLRIPHDTALISATYAYLADCYIDLARTAVASIEMKRTWLHNAIDTASKALPLESGTWGANKATHSMNRATYYLATFTDDPAAKIQLLNEGLRTLDEEIMTVDKLQPHGWDRGLARIGIGKSMIELAEQESDSESKAGILNEAVEKIREGLEICKQRNDEGHYRVIAGFCEDYGDTLFRLYNITSDPSAAKSAIAAFEESAELRTKAEQYSILGSLAWKSARAQDKIGDFQDASTSFVKAADNYRHAARRSLGAAETLRDLAGYMDSWNCVEKARQQHDAKRYSKAAVEYEKANNILQSTGSWNHLAKHYAACSFIEKAEELSRLARLDESAKSFRHASGIFHEAESKLEVKLQRCQGSKERLELNEWLRICSLRSRYCSARALLEEARLLDMQGDNERCTVLYKEASEAFRQLMTEESEAKNRAAMLTMMLFCKGWSEMKKAEASSSPQLYDAAVRTFAKAGNSTSDKSLHTLASANSSASRALQTGTRLMLTRDIRLYPKVREYLLTSVSLYKQAGFSKSIHWARATEIFFNALSNLILARTEKDPSSKRHLYDLARRKFDSATRLYAKAGFRRREAEARRLLEEAKEEVGIEAPLLALAGSPAAFQGPLPATLLRDQPLGIERFEATNIIGKATVAEKILKLGAATAVELEVTNAGRSPATLVRLEGIPSEGLQIQRENLTLPTGEGFVDLQGKRLDHSKTYSFVIVLKGHKKGVFEFRPRIVTLEQAGTASISELDPVTIIVEAPRLPENFQTNTLRKLGSRKLEAPLDWFETRNAKEVFQHLSKEFLTDYMAKGLNLDLAGWRTMMSLVMELRIPRSGFYGPEGRDGAVLSELDRRGLVERRIFSEQRGRGGAITKVRVAFDTPAVRDFLKQSIVESF
;
A
#
# COMPACT_ATOMS: atom_id res chain seq x y z
N MET A 1 32.36 36.99 5.50
CA MET A 1 31.76 35.71 5.94
C MET A 1 30.30 35.62 5.55
N ALA A 2 29.40 36.49 6.05
CA ALA A 2 27.99 36.48 5.67
C ALA A 2 27.79 36.46 4.13
N ALA A 3 28.45 37.36 3.40
CA ALA A 3 28.40 37.35 1.93
C ALA A 3 28.90 36.03 1.30
N ALA A 4 29.90 35.37 1.88
CA ALA A 4 30.38 34.07 1.39
C ALA A 4 29.36 32.94 1.64
N ILE A 5 28.67 32.97 2.79
CA ILE A 5 27.57 32.04 3.10
C ILE A 5 26.38 32.29 2.16
N TRP A 6 26.01 33.55 1.93
CA TRP A 6 24.91 33.91 1.02
C TRP A 6 25.22 33.58 -0.44
N GLN A 7 26.42 33.94 -0.91
CA GLN A 7 26.89 33.64 -2.27
C GLN A 7 27.06 32.12 -2.46
N GLY A 8 27.58 31.41 -1.46
CA GLY A 8 27.63 29.95 -1.45
C GLY A 8 26.24 29.30 -1.40
N GLY A 9 25.26 29.97 -0.79
CA GLY A 9 23.87 29.53 -0.71
C GLY A 9 23.19 29.42 -2.08
N THR A 10 23.58 30.26 -3.04
CA THR A 10 23.11 30.23 -4.43
C THR A 10 23.95 29.34 -5.36
N GLU A 11 25.11 28.88 -4.88
CA GLU A 11 26.02 28.03 -5.67
C GLU A 11 25.49 26.59 -5.69
N GLU A 12 25.28 26.06 -6.89
CA GLU A 12 24.74 24.71 -7.10
C GLU A 12 25.83 23.65 -6.96
N TYR A 13 27.10 23.97 -7.20
CA TYR A 13 28.19 23.00 -7.13
C TYR A 13 28.85 23.00 -5.75
N ALA A 14 28.71 21.90 -5.01
CA ALA A 14 29.25 21.78 -3.64
C ALA A 14 30.75 22.07 -3.56
N GLU A 15 31.55 21.69 -4.57
CA GLU A 15 32.99 21.96 -4.60
C GLU A 15 33.32 23.46 -4.79
N ILE A 16 32.49 24.19 -5.55
CA ILE A 16 32.66 25.64 -5.70
C ILE A 16 32.22 26.34 -4.41
N ARG A 17 31.09 25.91 -3.85
CA ARG A 17 30.58 26.41 -2.56
C ARG A 17 31.60 26.22 -1.46
N LYS A 18 32.19 25.03 -1.35
CA LYS A 18 33.26 24.73 -0.39
C LYS A 18 34.40 25.73 -0.49
N LYS A 19 34.92 26.01 -1.70
CA LYS A 19 35.98 27.01 -1.92
C LYS A 19 35.56 28.43 -1.52
N ILE A 20 34.31 28.81 -1.75
CA ILE A 20 33.77 30.12 -1.32
C ILE A 20 33.74 30.20 0.21
N VAL A 21 33.25 29.15 0.87
CA VAL A 21 33.13 29.07 2.33
C VAL A 21 34.51 29.02 3.01
N GLU A 22 35.47 28.26 2.48
CA GLU A 22 36.86 28.22 2.96
C GLU A 22 37.53 29.60 2.89
N ARG A 23 37.30 30.37 1.82
CA ARG A 23 37.74 31.79 1.78
C ARG A 23 37.03 32.60 2.85
N GLY A 24 35.75 32.34 3.08
CA GLY A 24 34.97 32.92 4.18
C GLY A 24 35.63 32.71 5.54
N ILE A 25 36.07 31.49 5.83
CA ILE A 25 36.81 31.12 7.05
C ILE A 25 38.10 31.93 7.16
N ALA A 26 38.93 31.93 6.10
CA ALA A 26 40.18 32.68 6.09
C ALA A 26 39.98 34.21 6.27
N TYR A 27 38.86 34.76 5.78
CA TYR A 27 38.50 36.15 6.05
C TYR A 27 38.07 36.38 7.49
N GLY A 28 37.36 35.44 8.10
CA GLY A 28 36.93 35.52 9.49
C GLY A 28 38.10 35.48 10.46
N GLU A 29 39.08 34.60 10.23
CA GLU A 29 40.32 34.54 11.04
C GLU A 29 41.08 35.87 10.98
N LYS A 30 41.26 36.44 9.78
CA LYS A 30 41.87 37.77 9.61
C LYS A 30 41.06 38.89 10.25
N ALA A 31 39.73 38.77 10.28
CA ALA A 31 38.86 39.75 10.92
C ALA A 31 39.02 39.69 12.44
N LEU A 32 39.09 38.49 13.03
CA LEU A 32 39.38 38.33 14.47
C LEU A 32 40.71 38.99 14.84
N ASP A 33 41.78 38.76 14.08
CA ASP A 33 43.08 39.37 14.34
C ASP A 33 43.02 40.90 14.35
N LYS A 34 42.24 41.50 13.44
CA LYS A 34 42.05 42.95 13.36
C LYS A 34 41.13 43.48 14.45
N LEU A 35 40.12 42.73 14.86
CA LEU A 35 39.15 43.15 15.89
C LEU A 35 39.72 43.04 17.31
N ARG A 36 40.82 42.31 17.51
CA ARG A 36 41.55 42.27 18.79
C ARG A 36 41.95 43.66 19.30
N ILE A 37 42.16 44.63 18.40
CA ILE A 37 42.39 46.04 18.71
C ILE A 37 41.51 46.84 17.73
N PRO A 38 40.29 47.27 18.13
CA PRO A 38 40.01 47.90 19.43
C PRO A 38 39.38 47.02 20.53
N HIS A 39 39.29 45.69 20.37
CA HIS A 39 38.65 44.78 21.33
C HIS A 39 37.13 44.99 21.49
N ASP A 40 36.44 45.16 20.36
CA ASP A 40 34.97 45.19 20.33
C ASP A 40 34.42 43.77 20.52
N THR A 41 34.04 43.43 21.75
CA THR A 41 33.60 42.08 22.13
C THR A 41 32.36 41.64 21.35
N ALA A 42 31.43 42.54 21.03
CA ALA A 42 30.22 42.23 20.28
C ALA A 42 30.52 41.84 18.82
N LEU A 43 31.40 42.60 18.16
CA LEU A 43 31.84 42.27 16.81
C LEU A 43 32.73 41.02 16.78
N ILE A 44 33.54 40.79 17.81
CA ILE A 44 34.33 39.56 17.95
C ILE A 44 33.41 38.35 18.09
N SER A 45 32.41 38.38 18.98
CA SER A 45 31.45 37.28 19.16
C SER A 45 30.64 37.02 17.90
N ALA A 46 30.17 38.06 17.22
CA ALA A 46 29.49 37.92 15.94
C ALA A 46 30.42 37.30 14.88
N THR A 47 31.71 37.64 14.89
CA THR A 47 32.71 37.05 13.99
C THR A 47 32.92 35.57 14.27
N TYR A 48 33.00 35.15 15.54
CA TYR A 48 33.01 33.74 15.93
C TYR A 48 31.73 33.01 15.48
N ALA A 49 30.56 33.63 15.63
CA ALA A 49 29.30 33.06 15.14
C ALA A 49 29.33 32.82 13.62
N TYR A 50 29.77 33.81 12.84
CA TYR A 50 29.87 33.65 11.38
C TYR A 50 30.92 32.63 10.93
N LEU A 51 32.01 32.47 11.68
CA LEU A 51 32.98 31.39 11.44
C LEU A 51 32.38 30.03 11.74
N ALA A 52 31.66 29.89 12.86
CA ALA A 52 30.93 28.67 13.19
C ALA A 52 29.89 28.33 12.10
N ASP A 53 29.15 29.32 11.61
CA ASP A 53 28.22 29.14 10.48
C ASP A 53 28.91 28.66 9.19
N CYS A 54 30.14 29.10 8.92
CA CYS A 54 30.92 28.58 7.78
C CYS A 54 31.22 27.09 7.95
N TYR A 55 31.61 26.65 9.14
CA TYR A 55 31.83 25.23 9.43
C TYR A 55 30.54 24.41 9.35
N ILE A 56 29.41 24.95 9.85
CA ILE A 56 28.09 24.32 9.69
C ILE A 56 27.74 24.19 8.21
N ASP A 57 28.03 25.20 7.39
CA ASP A 57 27.77 25.17 5.96
C ASP A 57 28.57 24.07 5.24
N LEU A 58 29.86 23.93 5.58
CA LEU A 58 30.70 22.83 5.10
C LEU A 58 30.13 21.47 5.49
N ALA A 59 29.76 21.27 6.76
CA ALA A 59 29.16 20.02 7.24
C ALA A 59 27.88 19.63 6.49
N ARG A 60 27.04 20.60 6.16
CA ARG A 60 25.75 20.34 5.50
C ARG A 60 25.87 20.13 4.00
N THR A 61 26.80 20.81 3.33
CA THR A 61 26.76 20.95 1.87
C THR A 61 27.96 20.36 1.15
N ALA A 62 29.11 20.20 1.80
CA ALA A 62 30.28 19.65 1.16
C ALA A 62 30.14 18.13 0.91
N VAL A 63 30.75 17.67 -0.18
CA VAL A 63 30.91 16.24 -0.47
C VAL A 63 32.05 15.71 0.39
N ALA A 64 31.70 15.14 1.55
CA ALA A 64 32.66 14.63 2.53
C ALA A 64 32.08 13.45 3.32
N SER A 65 32.96 12.66 3.94
CA SER A 65 32.55 11.57 4.82
C SER A 65 31.84 12.08 6.06
N ILE A 66 31.05 11.21 6.70
CA ILE A 66 30.34 11.54 7.94
C ILE A 66 31.31 11.99 9.04
N GLU A 67 32.50 11.40 9.14
CA GLU A 67 33.51 11.75 10.13
C GLU A 67 33.99 13.19 9.94
N MET A 68 34.31 13.57 8.70
CA MET A 68 34.73 14.93 8.38
C MET A 68 33.62 15.95 8.65
N LYS A 69 32.37 15.59 8.31
CA LYS A 69 31.20 16.42 8.64
C LYS A 69 31.05 16.63 10.14
N ARG A 70 31.21 15.57 10.95
CA ARG A 70 31.22 15.66 12.42
C ARG A 70 32.40 16.51 12.93
N THR A 71 33.59 16.40 12.33
CA THR A 71 34.74 17.27 12.68
C THR A 71 34.43 18.75 12.45
N TRP A 72 33.83 19.11 11.31
CA TRP A 72 33.43 20.50 11.08
C TRP A 72 32.38 20.98 12.09
N LEU A 73 31.44 20.13 12.49
CA LEU A 73 30.44 20.48 13.51
C LEU A 73 31.09 20.68 14.89
N HIS A 74 32.06 19.86 15.27
CA HIS A 74 32.85 20.11 16.48
C HIS A 74 33.64 21.42 16.40
N ASN A 75 34.26 21.71 15.25
CA ASN A 75 34.94 22.99 15.03
C ASN A 75 33.97 24.18 15.12
N ALA A 76 32.73 24.03 14.65
CA ALA A 76 31.70 25.07 14.78
C ALA A 76 31.36 25.32 16.26
N ILE A 77 31.17 24.26 17.06
CA ILE A 77 30.88 24.35 18.49
C ILE A 77 32.07 25.01 19.23
N ASP A 78 33.30 24.55 19.00
CA ASP A 78 34.51 25.13 19.61
C ASP A 78 34.74 26.60 19.19
N THR A 79 34.42 26.94 17.94
CA THR A 79 34.55 28.31 17.46
C THR A 79 33.51 29.23 18.09
N ALA A 80 32.25 28.79 18.18
CA ALA A 80 31.19 29.57 18.79
C ALA A 80 31.38 29.71 20.32
N SER A 81 31.88 28.68 21.00
CA SER A 81 32.08 28.70 22.46
C SER A 81 33.11 29.74 22.90
N LYS A 82 34.07 30.10 22.04
CA LYS A 82 35.06 31.17 22.29
C LYS A 82 34.43 32.55 22.48
N ALA A 83 33.20 32.76 22.03
CA ALA A 83 32.47 34.00 22.27
C ALA A 83 31.90 34.10 23.69
N LEU A 84 31.56 32.97 24.32
CA LEU A 84 30.84 32.95 25.61
C LEU A 84 31.61 33.62 26.77
N PRO A 85 32.94 33.50 26.88
CA PRO A 85 33.70 34.19 27.92
C PRO A 85 33.88 35.70 27.67
N LEU A 86 33.63 36.18 26.45
CA LEU A 86 33.89 37.57 26.07
C LEU A 86 32.75 38.51 26.47
N GLU A 87 31.52 38.01 26.40
CA GLU A 87 30.30 38.75 26.73
C GLU A 87 29.11 37.80 26.87
N SER A 88 28.06 38.27 27.56
CA SER A 88 26.79 37.55 27.71
C SER A 88 25.60 38.51 27.60
N GLY A 89 24.45 38.00 27.15
CA GLY A 89 23.21 38.78 27.05
C GLY A 89 23.20 39.87 25.96
N THR A 90 24.19 39.91 25.07
CA THR A 90 24.25 40.84 23.93
C THR A 90 23.83 40.16 22.64
N TRP A 91 23.63 40.94 21.57
CA TRP A 91 23.29 40.40 20.25
C TRP A 91 24.42 39.53 19.65
N GLY A 92 25.69 39.87 19.92
CA GLY A 92 26.86 39.13 19.43
C GLY A 92 26.98 37.76 20.08
N ALA A 93 26.93 37.74 21.42
CA ALA A 93 26.88 36.50 22.21
C ALA A 93 25.69 35.62 21.80
N ASN A 94 24.50 36.20 21.62
CA ASN A 94 23.31 35.47 21.21
C ASN A 94 23.46 34.82 19.82
N LYS A 95 24.08 35.50 18.85
CA LYS A 95 24.40 34.91 17.54
C LYS A 95 25.35 33.71 17.65
N ALA A 96 26.32 33.77 18.56
CA ALA A 96 27.23 32.65 18.80
C ALA A 96 26.48 31.47 19.44
N THR A 97 25.65 31.72 20.45
CA THR A 97 24.77 30.70 21.06
C THR A 97 23.86 30.03 20.01
N HIS A 98 23.23 30.82 19.14
CA HIS A 98 22.40 30.31 18.04
C HIS A 98 23.18 29.39 17.07
N SER A 99 24.41 29.79 16.71
CA SER A 99 25.27 29.00 15.84
C SER A 99 25.71 27.71 16.50
N MET A 100 26.06 27.77 17.79
CA MET A 100 26.39 26.60 18.62
C MET A 100 25.22 25.62 18.69
N ASN A 101 24.00 26.11 18.95
CA ASN A 101 22.77 25.30 18.96
C ASN A 101 22.52 24.58 17.63
N ARG A 102 22.67 25.29 16.52
CA ARG A 102 22.53 24.69 15.18
C ARG A 102 23.60 23.64 14.92
N ALA A 103 24.85 23.87 15.32
CA ALA A 103 25.92 22.90 15.18
C ALA A 103 25.66 21.64 16.03
N THR A 104 25.24 21.80 17.29
CA THR A 104 24.88 20.70 18.19
C THR A 104 23.69 19.90 17.65
N TYR A 105 22.66 20.55 17.13
CA TYR A 105 21.52 19.87 16.48
C TYR A 105 21.97 19.03 15.29
N TYR A 106 22.76 19.60 14.36
CA TYR A 106 23.26 18.82 13.23
C TYR A 106 24.16 17.68 13.67
N LEU A 107 25.02 17.89 14.67
CA LEU A 107 25.89 16.85 15.22
C LEU A 107 25.07 15.71 15.80
N ALA A 108 24.00 16.02 16.54
CA ALA A 108 23.05 15.03 17.04
C ALA A 108 22.40 14.24 15.88
N THR A 109 21.86 14.91 14.85
CA THR A 109 21.23 14.24 13.70
C THR A 109 22.21 13.37 12.91
N PHE A 110 23.49 13.73 12.93
CA PHE A 110 24.57 13.01 12.26
C PHE A 110 25.16 11.92 13.14
N THR A 111 24.68 11.71 14.36
CA THR A 111 25.16 10.69 15.30
C THR A 111 24.22 9.49 15.27
N ASP A 112 24.78 8.31 15.00
CA ASP A 112 24.01 7.05 14.92
C ASP A 112 23.79 6.41 16.28
N ASP A 113 24.70 6.63 17.24
CA ASP A 113 24.56 6.12 18.61
C ASP A 113 23.40 6.82 19.33
N PRO A 114 22.34 6.09 19.75
CA PRO A 114 21.18 6.71 20.37
C PRO A 114 21.51 7.44 21.68
N ALA A 115 22.42 6.90 22.50
CA ALA A 115 22.78 7.50 23.78
C ALA A 115 23.50 8.84 23.59
N ALA A 116 24.51 8.89 22.71
CA ALA A 116 25.19 10.13 22.35
C ALA A 116 24.25 11.14 21.67
N LYS A 117 23.34 10.68 20.80
CA LYS A 117 22.32 11.55 20.19
C LYS A 117 21.43 12.19 21.26
N ILE A 118 20.91 11.41 22.22
CA ILE A 118 20.08 11.93 23.33
C ILE A 118 20.86 12.95 24.16
N GLN A 119 22.14 12.68 24.46
CA GLN A 119 22.97 13.62 25.22
C GLN A 119 23.13 14.95 24.48
N LEU A 120 23.47 14.91 23.19
CA LEU A 120 23.63 16.10 22.36
C LEU A 120 22.32 16.91 22.23
N LEU A 121 21.19 16.23 22.06
CA LEU A 121 19.88 16.89 21.98
C LEU A 121 19.53 17.61 23.29
N ASN A 122 19.77 16.98 24.44
CA ASN A 122 19.55 17.60 25.75
C ASN A 122 20.48 18.78 26.02
N GLU A 123 21.74 18.71 25.58
CA GLU A 123 22.68 19.83 25.66
C GLU A 123 22.22 21.01 24.78
N GLY A 124 21.77 20.72 23.55
CA GLY A 124 21.21 21.71 22.65
C GLY A 124 19.94 22.36 23.21
N LEU A 125 19.06 21.60 23.86
CA LEU A 125 17.85 22.14 24.50
C LEU A 125 18.17 23.13 25.62
N ARG A 126 19.13 22.81 26.51
CA ARG A 126 19.56 23.74 27.57
C ARG A 126 20.09 25.04 27.01
N THR A 127 20.90 24.95 25.95
CA THR A 127 21.49 26.11 25.30
C THR A 127 20.44 26.94 24.53
N LEU A 128 19.40 26.31 23.99
CA LEU A 128 18.25 26.99 23.39
C LEU A 128 17.39 27.73 24.42
N ASP A 129 17.22 27.21 25.63
CA ASP A 129 16.51 27.91 26.71
C ASP A 129 17.23 29.22 27.08
N GLU A 130 18.57 29.18 27.19
CA GLU A 130 19.39 30.37 27.41
C GLU A 130 19.29 31.38 26.26
N GLU A 131 19.27 30.89 25.01
CA GLU A 131 19.06 31.72 23.82
C GLU A 131 17.71 32.43 23.89
N ILE A 132 16.62 31.72 24.16
CA ILE A 132 15.27 32.30 24.25
C ILE A 132 15.19 33.35 25.35
N MET A 133 15.74 33.09 26.54
CA MET A 133 15.77 34.07 27.63
C MET A 133 16.45 35.38 27.24
N THR A 134 17.45 35.32 26.35
CA THR A 134 18.17 36.49 25.84
C THR A 134 17.39 37.18 24.72
N VAL A 135 16.90 36.42 23.73
CA VAL A 135 16.15 36.98 22.59
C VAL A 135 14.82 37.59 23.03
N ASP A 136 14.12 37.01 24.00
CA ASP A 136 12.87 37.56 24.53
C ASP A 136 13.08 38.98 25.12
N LYS A 137 14.29 39.31 25.59
CA LYS A 137 14.65 40.65 26.08
C LYS A 137 15.12 41.58 24.96
N LEU A 138 15.98 41.08 24.07
CA LEU A 138 16.63 41.90 23.04
C LEU A 138 15.72 42.17 21.83
N GLN A 139 14.91 41.20 21.45
CA GLN A 139 14.08 41.21 20.24
C GLN A 139 12.73 40.51 20.49
N PRO A 140 11.84 41.05 21.33
CA PRO A 140 10.57 40.41 21.71
C PRO A 140 9.61 40.12 20.54
N HIS A 141 9.79 40.81 19.41
CA HIS A 141 9.06 40.61 18.15
C HIS A 141 9.98 40.21 16.99
N GLY A 142 11.19 39.73 17.31
CA GLY A 142 12.22 39.39 16.32
C GLY A 142 11.98 38.04 15.64
N TRP A 143 12.47 37.91 14.41
CA TRP A 143 12.48 36.66 13.65
C TRP A 143 13.24 35.54 14.38
N ASP A 144 14.39 35.87 14.97
CA ASP A 144 15.24 34.91 15.70
C ASP A 144 14.51 34.28 16.89
N ARG A 145 13.57 35.01 17.50
CA ARG A 145 12.72 34.52 18.59
C ARG A 145 11.83 33.36 18.15
N GLY A 146 11.27 33.46 16.95
CA GLY A 146 10.48 32.40 16.34
C GLY A 146 11.34 31.21 15.95
N LEU A 147 12.52 31.47 15.38
CA LEU A 147 13.48 30.42 15.01
C LEU A 147 13.96 29.61 16.22
N ALA A 148 14.27 30.24 17.36
CA ALA A 148 14.71 29.55 18.56
C ALA A 148 13.64 28.58 19.09
N ARG A 149 12.36 29.01 19.12
CA ARG A 149 11.22 28.18 19.53
C ARG A 149 10.99 27.00 18.59
N ILE A 150 11.08 27.22 17.27
CA ILE A 150 11.03 26.13 16.28
C ILE A 150 12.22 25.18 16.45
N GLY A 151 13.41 25.72 16.77
CA GLY A 151 14.62 24.94 17.07
C GLY A 151 14.43 23.99 18.24
N ILE A 152 13.81 24.46 19.34
CA ILE A 152 13.45 23.60 20.48
C ILE A 152 12.55 22.46 20.01
N GLY A 153 11.45 22.80 19.32
CA GLY A 153 10.54 21.77 18.84
C GLY A 153 11.20 20.74 17.92
N LYS A 154 12.12 21.16 17.05
CA LYS A 154 12.89 20.24 16.19
C LYS A 154 13.78 19.28 17.00
N SER A 155 14.48 19.77 18.01
CA SER A 155 15.27 18.92 18.90
C SER A 155 14.40 17.94 19.69
N MET A 156 13.21 18.38 20.11
CA MET A 156 12.24 17.52 20.81
C MET A 156 11.66 16.44 19.89
N ILE A 157 11.40 16.74 18.61
CA ILE A 157 10.98 15.73 17.63
C ILE A 157 12.04 14.64 17.49
N GLU A 158 13.31 15.00 17.33
CA GLU A 158 14.40 14.02 17.24
C GLU A 158 14.52 13.19 18.52
N LEU A 159 14.30 13.80 19.69
CA LEU A 159 14.29 13.11 20.99
C LEU A 159 13.12 12.12 21.08
N ALA A 160 11.93 12.52 20.63
CA ALA A 160 10.76 11.66 20.59
C ALA A 160 10.96 10.44 19.67
N GLU A 161 11.79 10.55 18.62
CA GLU A 161 12.15 9.39 17.79
C GLU A 161 13.08 8.39 18.49
N GLN A 162 13.78 8.80 19.55
CA GLN A 162 14.58 7.88 20.37
C GLN A 162 13.76 7.22 21.49
N GLU A 163 12.55 7.71 21.76
CA GLU A 163 11.67 7.17 22.81
C GLU A 163 10.93 5.92 22.32
N SER A 164 10.97 4.87 23.14
CA SER A 164 10.29 3.60 22.86
C SER A 164 8.91 3.56 23.49
N ASP A 165 8.70 4.24 24.61
CA ASP A 165 7.40 4.30 25.27
C ASP A 165 6.44 5.24 24.54
N SER A 166 5.27 4.72 24.18
CA SER A 166 4.31 5.45 23.35
C SER A 166 3.71 6.67 24.05
N GLU A 167 3.52 6.61 25.38
CA GLU A 167 2.94 7.71 26.16
C GLU A 167 3.96 8.84 26.35
N SER A 168 5.19 8.48 26.71
CA SER A 168 6.32 9.41 26.82
C SER A 168 6.62 10.08 25.48
N LYS A 169 6.61 9.30 24.38
CA LYS A 169 6.75 9.84 23.01
C LYS A 169 5.65 10.85 22.68
N ALA A 170 4.40 10.56 23.03
CA ALA A 170 3.29 11.50 22.83
C ALA A 170 3.47 12.79 23.66
N GLY A 171 3.94 12.69 24.89
CA GLY A 171 4.25 13.84 25.76
C GLY A 171 5.28 14.77 25.13
N ILE A 172 6.43 14.22 24.69
CA ILE A 172 7.50 15.00 24.04
C ILE A 172 6.99 15.67 22.75
N LEU A 173 6.21 14.94 21.92
CA LEU A 173 5.66 15.50 20.68
C LEU A 173 4.64 16.62 20.94
N ASN A 174 3.82 16.52 22.00
CA ASN A 174 2.89 17.59 22.38
C ASN A 174 3.65 18.87 22.72
N GLU A 175 4.69 18.78 23.54
CA GLU A 175 5.51 19.95 23.87
C GLU A 175 6.22 20.52 22.63
N ALA A 176 6.72 19.64 21.74
CA ALA A 176 7.33 20.06 20.48
C ALA A 176 6.35 20.84 19.59
N VAL A 177 5.12 20.34 19.45
CA VAL A 177 4.03 20.99 18.70
C VAL A 177 3.76 22.39 19.26
N GLU A 178 3.67 22.54 20.58
CA GLU A 178 3.42 23.85 21.19
C GLU A 178 4.56 24.84 20.92
N LYS A 179 5.83 24.40 21.02
CA LYS A 179 6.97 25.27 20.72
C LYS A 179 7.02 25.68 19.25
N ILE A 180 6.74 24.76 18.33
CA ILE A 180 6.70 25.09 16.89
C ILE A 180 5.54 26.04 16.60
N ARG A 181 4.36 25.82 17.21
CA ARG A 181 3.19 26.71 17.08
C ARG A 181 3.52 28.14 17.50
N GLU A 182 4.08 28.32 18.69
CA GLU A 182 4.52 29.64 19.17
C GLU A 182 5.53 30.29 18.24
N GLY A 183 6.52 29.54 17.76
CA GLY A 183 7.54 30.05 16.87
C GLY A 183 7.00 30.43 15.48
N LEU A 184 6.03 29.66 14.97
CA LEU A 184 5.33 29.94 13.71
C LEU A 184 4.51 31.23 13.81
N GLU A 185 3.75 31.44 14.89
CA GLU A 185 2.98 32.68 15.10
C GLU A 185 3.86 33.92 15.07
N ILE A 186 5.09 33.84 15.58
CA ILE A 186 6.07 34.93 15.50
C ILE A 186 6.61 35.07 14.07
N CYS A 187 7.05 33.98 13.44
CA CYS A 187 7.64 34.01 12.10
C CYS A 187 6.66 34.54 11.04
N LYS A 188 5.37 34.21 11.15
CA LYS A 188 4.30 34.62 10.24
C LYS A 188 4.01 36.12 10.24
N GLN A 189 4.50 36.87 11.24
CA GLN A 189 4.43 38.33 11.22
C GLN A 189 5.25 38.93 10.06
N ARG A 190 6.20 38.16 9.49
CA ARG A 190 6.90 38.52 8.26
C ARG A 190 6.12 38.05 7.04
N ASN A 191 5.76 39.00 6.17
CA ASN A 191 4.98 38.76 4.96
C ASN A 191 5.71 39.28 3.72
N ASP A 192 6.94 38.84 3.52
CA ASP A 192 7.76 39.18 2.36
C ASP A 192 8.24 37.92 1.61
N GLU A 193 8.50 38.07 0.31
CA GLU A 193 8.78 36.98 -0.62
C GLU A 193 9.94 36.07 -0.18
N GLY A 194 10.96 36.66 0.45
CA GLY A 194 12.14 35.94 0.95
C GLY A 194 11.81 34.95 2.07
N HIS A 195 10.73 35.18 2.83
CA HIS A 195 10.38 34.36 4.00
C HIS A 195 9.31 33.31 3.72
N TYR A 196 8.49 33.46 2.67
CA TYR A 196 7.44 32.48 2.33
C TYR A 196 7.97 31.05 2.20
N ARG A 197 9.10 30.87 1.50
CA ARG A 197 9.71 29.54 1.32
C ARG A 197 10.10 28.87 2.65
N VAL A 198 10.56 29.67 3.61
CA VAL A 198 11.04 29.21 4.92
C VAL A 198 9.86 28.88 5.83
N ILE A 199 8.91 29.82 5.96
CA ILE A 199 7.71 29.64 6.79
C ILE A 199 6.89 28.45 6.28
N ALA A 200 6.73 28.30 4.95
CA ALA A 200 6.05 27.15 4.37
C ALA A 200 6.69 25.81 4.78
N GLY A 201 8.02 25.77 4.87
CA GLY A 201 8.75 24.59 5.36
C GLY A 201 8.42 24.30 6.83
N PHE A 202 8.38 25.32 7.67
CA PHE A 202 8.01 25.18 9.08
C PHE A 202 6.55 24.74 9.28
N CYS A 203 5.60 25.28 8.52
CA CYS A 203 4.20 24.83 8.55
C CYS A 203 4.07 23.36 8.14
N GLU A 204 4.86 22.92 7.17
CA GLU A 204 4.84 21.52 6.74
C GLU A 204 5.46 20.58 7.78
N ASP A 205 6.63 20.93 8.35
CA ASP A 205 7.26 20.20 9.46
C ASP A 205 6.28 20.09 10.65
N TYR A 206 5.60 21.20 10.98
CA TYR A 206 4.58 21.27 12.01
C TYR A 206 3.41 20.31 11.75
N GLY A 207 2.89 20.30 10.51
CA GLY A 207 1.83 19.38 10.09
C GLY A 207 2.27 17.92 10.19
N ASP A 208 3.50 17.59 9.80
CA ASP A 208 4.04 16.24 9.92
C ASP A 208 4.14 15.80 11.39
N THR A 209 4.58 16.69 12.29
CA THR A 209 4.64 16.40 13.73
C THR A 209 3.25 16.19 14.33
N LEU A 210 2.29 17.05 13.99
CA LEU A 210 0.90 16.91 14.43
C LEU A 210 0.28 15.59 13.93
N PHE A 211 0.58 15.19 12.70
CA PHE A 211 0.09 13.93 12.16
C PHE A 211 0.74 12.71 12.85
N ARG A 212 2.04 12.78 13.21
CA ARG A 212 2.70 11.76 14.06
C ARG A 212 2.05 11.67 15.43
N LEU A 213 1.80 12.80 16.08
CA LEU A 213 1.11 12.87 17.37
C LEU A 213 -0.28 12.25 17.28
N TYR A 214 -1.03 12.54 16.22
CA TYR A 214 -2.32 11.91 15.97
C TYR A 214 -2.22 10.39 15.84
N ASN A 215 -1.24 9.86 15.10
CA ASN A 215 -1.07 8.41 14.95
C ASN A 215 -0.79 7.68 16.28
N ILE A 216 -0.31 8.40 17.29
CA ILE A 216 -0.04 7.86 18.63
C ILE A 216 -1.25 8.03 19.55
N THR A 217 -1.82 9.24 19.59
CA THR A 217 -2.88 9.62 20.56
C THR A 217 -4.28 9.32 20.07
N SER A 218 -4.47 9.17 18.75
CA SER A 218 -5.76 9.14 18.06
C SER A 218 -6.64 10.37 18.31
N ASP A 219 -6.10 11.50 18.79
CA ASP A 219 -6.86 12.74 19.02
C ASP A 219 -7.17 13.45 17.70
N PRO A 220 -8.44 13.51 17.25
CA PRO A 220 -8.80 14.14 15.99
C PRO A 220 -8.42 15.63 15.90
N SER A 221 -8.21 16.31 17.03
CA SER A 221 -7.77 17.71 17.04
C SER A 221 -6.38 17.88 16.39
N ALA A 222 -5.45 16.97 16.68
CA ALA A 222 -4.10 16.99 16.11
C ALA A 222 -4.11 16.78 14.59
N ALA A 223 -4.93 15.85 14.08
CA ALA A 223 -5.09 15.64 12.65
C ALA A 223 -5.71 16.86 11.93
N LYS A 224 -6.71 17.51 12.54
CA LYS A 224 -7.30 18.75 11.98
C LYS A 224 -6.29 19.88 11.90
N SER A 225 -5.50 20.07 12.95
CA SER A 225 -4.41 21.04 12.95
C SER A 225 -3.34 20.71 11.91
N ALA A 226 -3.04 19.42 11.68
CA ALA A 226 -2.10 19.00 10.64
C ALA A 226 -2.60 19.39 9.25
N ILE A 227 -3.88 19.14 8.96
CA ILE A 227 -4.51 19.53 7.69
C ILE A 227 -4.39 21.03 7.46
N ALA A 228 -4.72 21.85 8.47
CA ALA A 228 -4.62 23.30 8.39
C ALA A 228 -3.18 23.77 8.13
N ALA A 229 -2.19 23.14 8.78
CA ALA A 229 -0.78 23.45 8.59
C ALA A 229 -0.30 23.11 7.17
N PHE A 230 -0.76 22.00 6.58
CA PHE A 230 -0.45 21.64 5.20
C PHE A 230 -1.10 22.59 4.18
N GLU A 231 -2.34 23.03 4.43
CA GLU A 231 -3.03 24.01 3.60
C GLU A 231 -2.33 25.36 3.61
N GLU A 232 -1.95 25.85 4.80
CA GLU A 232 -1.19 27.09 4.94
C GLU A 232 0.19 27.00 4.28
N SER A 233 0.88 25.86 4.41
CA SER A 233 2.11 25.61 3.66
C SER A 233 1.88 25.71 2.16
N ALA A 234 0.80 25.13 1.65
CA ALA A 234 0.47 25.16 0.22
C ALA A 234 0.19 26.59 -0.28
N GLU A 235 -0.49 27.41 0.52
CA GLU A 235 -0.71 28.83 0.20
C GLU A 235 0.60 29.62 0.12
N LEU A 236 1.49 29.45 1.10
CA LEU A 236 2.79 30.11 1.11
C LEU A 236 3.70 29.63 -0.01
N ARG A 237 3.71 28.32 -0.33
CA ARG A 237 4.42 27.78 -1.50
C ARG A 237 3.87 28.34 -2.81
N THR A 238 2.57 28.58 -2.90
CA THR A 238 1.94 29.21 -4.07
C THR A 238 2.43 30.66 -4.23
N LYS A 239 2.49 31.42 -3.14
CA LYS A 239 3.06 32.80 -3.13
C LYS A 239 4.54 32.82 -3.47
N ALA A 240 5.29 31.77 -3.12
CA ALA A 240 6.70 31.58 -3.45
C ALA A 240 6.93 30.92 -4.83
N GLU A 241 5.87 30.73 -5.64
CA GLU A 241 5.91 30.08 -6.97
C GLU A 241 6.46 28.63 -6.97
N GLN A 242 6.35 27.91 -5.85
CA GLN A 242 6.83 26.54 -5.67
C GLN A 242 5.75 25.48 -5.94
N TYR A 243 5.20 25.49 -7.15
CA TYR A 243 4.05 24.65 -7.52
C TYR A 243 4.30 23.13 -7.49
N SER A 244 5.55 22.69 -7.64
CA SER A 244 5.88 21.26 -7.73
C SER A 244 5.58 20.48 -6.44
N ILE A 245 5.57 21.14 -5.28
CA ILE A 245 5.37 20.51 -3.96
C ILE A 245 3.88 20.41 -3.59
N LEU A 246 3.01 21.16 -4.27
CA LEU A 246 1.58 21.27 -3.93
C LEU A 246 0.83 19.93 -4.01
N GLY A 247 1.28 19.01 -4.86
CA GLY A 247 0.72 17.65 -4.93
C GLY A 247 0.95 16.86 -3.65
N SER A 248 2.17 16.93 -3.08
CA SER A 248 2.52 16.23 -1.85
C SER A 248 1.76 16.79 -0.64
N LEU A 249 1.66 18.12 -0.53
CA LEU A 249 0.92 18.77 0.55
C LEU A 249 -0.57 18.37 0.53
N ALA A 250 -1.20 18.36 -0.64
CA ALA A 250 -2.59 17.92 -0.78
C ALA A 250 -2.76 16.42 -0.45
N TRP A 251 -1.78 15.57 -0.80
CA TRP A 251 -1.77 14.16 -0.40
C TRP A 251 -1.67 14.00 1.13
N LYS A 252 -0.81 14.78 1.81
CA LYS A 252 -0.70 14.74 3.27
C LYS A 252 -2.01 15.14 3.96
N SER A 253 -2.68 16.19 3.47
CA SER A 253 -4.02 16.57 3.93
C SER A 253 -5.03 15.44 3.70
N ALA A 254 -5.05 14.84 2.51
CA ALA A 254 -5.94 13.74 2.17
C ALA A 254 -5.74 12.53 3.09
N ARG A 255 -4.50 12.18 3.39
CA ARG A 255 -4.15 11.09 4.31
C ARG A 255 -4.60 11.37 5.75
N ALA A 256 -4.45 12.61 6.22
CA ALA A 256 -4.94 12.99 7.54
C ALA A 256 -6.47 12.91 7.62
N GLN A 257 -7.17 13.35 6.58
CA GLN A 257 -8.63 13.25 6.44
C GLN A 257 -9.11 11.80 6.39
N ASP A 258 -8.46 10.95 5.59
CA ASP A 258 -8.71 9.50 5.55
C ASP A 258 -8.63 8.89 6.96
N LYS A 259 -7.59 9.24 7.72
CA LYS A 259 -7.40 8.65 9.05
C LYS A 259 -8.45 9.01 10.08
N ILE A 260 -8.90 10.25 10.11
CA ILE A 260 -10.02 10.63 10.96
C ILE A 260 -11.38 10.09 10.46
N GLY A 261 -11.40 9.46 9.29
CA GLY A 261 -12.59 8.88 8.68
C GLY A 261 -13.43 9.88 7.87
N ASP A 262 -12.88 11.05 7.53
CA ASP A 262 -13.53 12.03 6.67
C ASP A 262 -13.27 11.73 5.19
N PHE A 263 -13.93 10.69 4.70
CA PHE A 263 -13.75 10.21 3.34
C PHE A 263 -14.22 11.21 2.27
N GLN A 264 -15.06 12.19 2.62
CA GLN A 264 -15.54 13.19 1.67
C GLN A 264 -14.47 14.23 1.40
N ASP A 265 -13.87 14.76 2.46
CA ASP A 265 -12.80 15.74 2.30
C ASP A 265 -11.52 15.07 1.80
N ALA A 266 -11.22 13.84 2.25
CA ALA A 266 -10.10 13.04 1.73
C ALA A 266 -10.19 12.84 0.21
N SER A 267 -11.38 12.45 -0.29
CA SER A 267 -11.63 12.31 -1.74
C SER A 267 -11.34 13.61 -2.49
N THR A 268 -11.75 14.75 -1.94
CA THR A 268 -11.53 16.08 -2.54
C THR A 268 -10.05 16.45 -2.56
N SER A 269 -9.33 16.20 -1.46
CA SER A 269 -7.90 16.45 -1.36
C SER A 269 -7.07 15.54 -2.27
N PHE A 270 -7.48 14.28 -2.47
CA PHE A 270 -6.85 13.40 -3.46
C PHE A 270 -7.03 13.92 -4.89
N VAL A 271 -8.20 14.46 -5.24
CA VAL A 271 -8.39 15.12 -6.55
C VAL A 271 -7.46 16.33 -6.69
N LYS A 272 -7.37 17.18 -5.66
CA LYS A 272 -6.45 18.33 -5.64
C LYS A 272 -4.99 17.89 -5.80
N ALA A 273 -4.59 16.81 -5.13
CA ALA A 273 -3.25 16.23 -5.27
C ALA A 273 -2.99 15.74 -6.71
N ALA A 274 -3.94 14.99 -7.29
CA ALA A 274 -3.84 14.50 -8.67
C ALA A 274 -3.67 15.65 -9.67
N ASP A 275 -4.48 16.70 -9.55
CA ASP A 275 -4.42 17.87 -10.44
C ASP A 275 -3.09 18.63 -10.31
N ASN A 276 -2.59 18.81 -9.09
CA ASN A 276 -1.29 19.42 -8.85
C ASN A 276 -0.14 18.58 -9.45
N TYR A 277 -0.18 17.26 -9.32
CA TYR A 277 0.81 16.38 -9.96
C TYR A 277 0.74 16.43 -11.49
N ARG A 278 -0.46 16.44 -12.09
CA ARG A 278 -0.61 16.62 -13.54
C ARG A 278 -0.09 17.97 -14.01
N HIS A 279 -0.35 19.03 -13.25
CA HIS A 279 0.16 20.36 -13.55
C HIS A 279 1.71 20.39 -13.49
N ALA A 280 2.30 19.78 -12.45
CA ALA A 280 3.75 19.63 -12.36
C ALA A 280 4.34 18.81 -13.53
N ALA A 281 3.67 17.72 -13.93
CA ALA A 281 4.09 16.87 -15.03
C ALA A 281 4.11 17.59 -16.40
N ARG A 282 3.29 18.63 -16.59
CA ARG A 282 3.32 19.46 -17.81
C ARG A 282 4.52 20.41 -17.86
N ARG A 283 5.11 20.72 -16.70
CA ARG A 283 6.20 21.70 -16.55
C ARG A 283 7.58 21.05 -16.37
N SER A 284 7.63 19.80 -15.90
CA SER A 284 8.87 19.03 -15.76
C SER A 284 8.85 17.84 -16.73
N LEU A 285 9.59 17.94 -17.84
CA LEU A 285 9.67 16.88 -18.85
C LEU A 285 10.30 15.61 -18.29
N GLY A 286 11.41 15.74 -17.55
CA GLY A 286 12.16 14.60 -17.00
C GLY A 286 11.46 13.82 -15.88
N ALA A 287 10.54 14.45 -15.12
CA ALA A 287 9.73 13.77 -14.10
C ALA A 287 8.27 13.54 -14.52
N ALA A 288 7.92 13.83 -15.78
CA ALA A 288 6.53 13.82 -16.22
C ALA A 288 5.85 12.46 -16.03
N GLU A 289 6.57 11.36 -16.28
CA GLU A 289 6.04 10.00 -16.13
C GLU A 289 5.75 9.68 -14.67
N THR A 290 6.72 9.87 -13.77
CA THR A 290 6.54 9.65 -12.32
C THR A 290 5.43 10.53 -11.74
N LEU A 291 5.32 11.79 -12.17
CA LEU A 291 4.28 12.70 -11.71
C LEU A 291 2.88 12.30 -12.24
N ARG A 292 2.78 11.82 -13.49
CA ARG A 292 1.52 11.24 -14.01
C ARG A 292 1.14 9.97 -13.27
N ASP A 293 2.12 9.15 -12.92
CA ASP A 293 1.93 7.92 -12.16
C ASP A 293 1.40 8.22 -10.75
N LEU A 294 1.99 9.22 -10.07
CA LEU A 294 1.47 9.76 -8.80
C LEU A 294 0.05 10.30 -8.94
N ALA A 295 -0.25 11.03 -10.02
CA ALA A 295 -1.61 11.51 -10.27
C ALA A 295 -2.62 10.36 -10.44
N GLY A 296 -2.26 9.31 -11.19
CA GLY A 296 -3.09 8.11 -11.33
C GLY A 296 -3.27 7.39 -9.99
N TYR A 297 -2.22 7.33 -9.16
CA TYR A 297 -2.32 6.81 -7.81
C TYR A 297 -3.32 7.62 -6.96
N MET A 298 -3.28 8.96 -7.01
CA MET A 298 -4.24 9.82 -6.31
C MET A 298 -5.68 9.64 -6.82
N ASP A 299 -5.90 9.50 -8.12
CA ASP A 299 -7.23 9.24 -8.68
C ASP A 299 -7.80 7.91 -8.18
N SER A 300 -6.94 6.90 -8.02
CA SER A 300 -7.36 5.61 -7.46
C SER A 300 -7.81 5.76 -6.00
N TRP A 301 -7.10 6.55 -5.19
CA TRP A 301 -7.47 6.84 -3.81
C TRP A 301 -8.78 7.63 -3.69
N ASN A 302 -9.01 8.60 -4.57
CA ASN A 302 -10.31 9.25 -4.70
C ASN A 302 -11.46 8.23 -4.92
N CYS A 303 -11.25 7.23 -5.77
CA CYS A 303 -12.23 6.16 -5.98
C CYS A 303 -12.39 5.29 -4.73
N VAL A 304 -11.29 4.96 -4.04
CA VAL A 304 -11.31 4.20 -2.78
C VAL A 304 -12.10 4.91 -1.69
N GLU A 305 -11.93 6.23 -1.53
CA GLU A 305 -12.69 7.01 -0.54
C GLU A 305 -14.18 7.07 -0.89
N LYS A 306 -14.51 7.26 -2.17
CA LYS A 306 -15.91 7.18 -2.62
C LYS A 306 -16.51 5.80 -2.36
N ALA A 307 -15.74 4.73 -2.58
CA ALA A 307 -16.19 3.38 -2.27
C ALA A 307 -16.51 3.22 -0.78
N ARG A 308 -15.65 3.73 0.10
CA ARG A 308 -15.84 3.71 1.57
C ARG A 308 -17.07 4.49 2.01
N GLN A 309 -17.32 5.67 1.43
CA GLN A 309 -18.56 6.41 1.70
C GLN A 309 -19.80 5.59 1.30
N GLN A 310 -19.79 4.96 0.13
CA GLN A 310 -20.91 4.13 -0.31
C GLN A 310 -21.07 2.89 0.58
N HIS A 311 -19.97 2.29 1.05
CA HIS A 311 -19.96 1.19 2.00
C HIS A 311 -20.60 1.58 3.34
N ASP A 312 -20.15 2.70 3.94
CA ASP A 312 -20.70 3.20 5.20
C ASP A 312 -22.20 3.56 5.05
N ALA A 313 -22.61 4.00 3.86
CA ALA A 313 -24.01 4.20 3.48
C ALA A 313 -24.78 2.92 3.12
N LYS A 314 -24.15 1.73 3.25
CA LYS A 314 -24.70 0.39 2.91
C LYS A 314 -25.15 0.25 1.44
N ARG A 315 -24.52 0.99 0.53
CA ARG A 315 -24.74 0.98 -0.93
C ARG A 315 -23.64 0.18 -1.63
N TYR A 316 -23.52 -1.09 -1.27
CA TYR A 316 -22.40 -1.96 -1.66
C TYR A 316 -22.24 -2.10 -3.18
N SER A 317 -23.33 -2.14 -3.96
CA SER A 317 -23.21 -2.16 -5.43
C SER A 317 -22.52 -0.92 -5.99
N LYS A 318 -22.72 0.26 -5.38
CA LYS A 318 -22.01 1.49 -5.79
C LYS A 318 -20.56 1.46 -5.32
N ALA A 319 -20.30 0.97 -4.11
CA ALA A 319 -18.93 0.78 -3.60
C ALA A 319 -18.12 -0.14 -4.52
N ALA A 320 -18.72 -1.24 -4.98
CA ALA A 320 -18.09 -2.19 -5.90
C ALA A 320 -17.65 -1.54 -7.22
N VAL A 321 -18.46 -0.62 -7.77
CA VAL A 321 -18.15 0.13 -9.00
C VAL A 321 -16.98 1.09 -8.78
N GLU A 322 -16.93 1.77 -7.64
CA GLU A 322 -15.82 2.68 -7.33
C GLU A 322 -14.50 1.92 -7.11
N TYR A 323 -14.51 0.75 -6.44
CA TYR A 323 -13.32 -0.10 -6.35
C TYR A 323 -12.87 -0.65 -7.72
N GLU A 324 -13.81 -0.97 -8.60
CA GLU A 324 -13.49 -1.41 -9.95
C GLU A 324 -12.81 -0.31 -10.77
N LYS A 325 -13.24 0.96 -10.62
CA LYS A 325 -12.54 2.13 -11.18
C LYS A 325 -11.13 2.28 -10.62
N ALA A 326 -10.96 2.14 -9.30
CA ALA A 326 -9.64 2.20 -8.67
C ALA A 326 -8.69 1.15 -9.24
N ASN A 327 -9.16 -0.10 -9.39
CA ASN A 327 -8.42 -1.16 -10.07
C ASN A 327 -8.01 -0.75 -11.50
N ASN A 328 -8.95 -0.27 -12.31
CA ASN A 328 -8.68 0.07 -13.72
C ASN A 328 -7.64 1.19 -13.86
N ILE A 329 -7.68 2.20 -12.97
CA ILE A 329 -6.68 3.27 -12.94
C ILE A 329 -5.31 2.70 -12.56
N LEU A 330 -5.24 1.91 -11.49
CA LEU A 330 -3.98 1.31 -11.02
C LEU A 330 -3.35 0.38 -12.06
N GLN A 331 -4.13 -0.33 -12.87
CA GLN A 331 -3.58 -1.15 -13.97
C GLN A 331 -2.76 -0.33 -14.97
N SER A 332 -3.10 0.95 -15.15
CA SER A 332 -2.38 1.86 -16.03
C SER A 332 -1.16 2.54 -15.38
N THR A 333 -1.01 2.43 -14.05
CA THR A 333 0.14 2.98 -13.32
C THR A 333 1.39 2.11 -13.51
N GLY A 334 2.56 2.73 -13.63
CA GLY A 334 3.85 2.04 -13.70
C GLY A 334 4.25 1.47 -12.34
N SER A 335 4.21 2.29 -11.29
CA SER A 335 4.76 1.96 -9.97
C SER A 335 3.77 1.23 -9.06
N TRP A 336 2.45 1.45 -9.24
CA TRP A 336 1.39 0.97 -8.33
C TRP A 336 0.46 -0.11 -8.93
N ASN A 337 0.72 -0.61 -10.14
CA ASN A 337 -0.11 -1.65 -10.78
C ASN A 337 -0.25 -2.95 -9.97
N HIS A 338 0.69 -3.21 -9.08
CA HIS A 338 0.66 -4.36 -8.18
C HIS A 338 -0.54 -4.31 -7.21
N LEU A 339 -1.08 -3.12 -6.92
CA LEU A 339 -2.27 -2.91 -6.09
C LEU A 339 -3.60 -3.09 -6.84
N ALA A 340 -3.58 -3.16 -8.18
CA ALA A 340 -4.80 -3.23 -8.97
C ALA A 340 -5.67 -4.46 -8.59
N LYS A 341 -5.04 -5.64 -8.48
CA LYS A 341 -5.75 -6.87 -8.10
C LYS A 341 -6.33 -6.80 -6.68
N HIS A 342 -5.65 -6.15 -5.75
CA HIS A 342 -6.18 -5.93 -4.40
C HIS A 342 -7.52 -5.17 -4.45
N TYR A 343 -7.61 -4.10 -5.22
CA TYR A 343 -8.88 -3.37 -5.35
C TYR A 343 -9.92 -4.06 -6.24
N ALA A 344 -9.50 -4.89 -7.20
CA ALA A 344 -10.41 -5.79 -7.91
C ALA A 344 -11.09 -6.76 -6.92
N ALA A 345 -10.32 -7.35 -6.00
CA ALA A 345 -10.86 -8.21 -4.95
C ALA A 345 -11.79 -7.44 -3.99
N CYS A 346 -11.46 -6.18 -3.64
CA CYS A 346 -12.35 -5.31 -2.86
C CYS A 346 -13.71 -5.10 -3.54
N SER A 347 -13.75 -4.93 -4.86
CA SER A 347 -15.01 -4.85 -5.61
C SER A 347 -15.87 -6.11 -5.44
N PHE A 348 -15.25 -7.29 -5.43
CA PHE A 348 -15.95 -8.56 -5.21
C PHE A 348 -16.40 -8.79 -3.76
N ILE A 349 -15.68 -8.24 -2.76
CA ILE A 349 -16.17 -8.17 -1.38
C ILE A 349 -17.49 -7.40 -1.37
N GLU A 350 -17.52 -6.18 -1.92
CA GLU A 350 -18.73 -5.36 -1.92
C GLU A 350 -19.90 -6.02 -2.66
N LYS A 351 -19.62 -6.70 -3.80
CA LYS A 351 -20.62 -7.52 -4.50
C LYS A 351 -21.14 -8.65 -3.62
N ALA A 352 -20.27 -9.33 -2.87
CA ALA A 352 -20.65 -10.40 -1.95
C ALA A 352 -21.51 -9.88 -0.79
N GLU A 353 -21.20 -8.70 -0.24
CA GLU A 353 -21.99 -8.07 0.82
C GLU A 353 -23.42 -7.75 0.38
N GLU A 354 -23.57 -7.21 -0.84
CA GLU A 354 -24.90 -6.97 -1.40
C GLU A 354 -25.68 -8.28 -1.57
N LEU A 355 -25.02 -9.34 -2.09
CA LEU A 355 -25.65 -10.64 -2.27
C LEU A 355 -26.04 -11.27 -0.92
N SER A 356 -25.20 -11.12 0.11
CA SER A 356 -25.49 -11.55 1.49
C SER A 356 -26.70 -10.80 2.05
N ARG A 357 -26.77 -9.48 1.84
CA ARG A 357 -27.91 -8.64 2.24
C ARG A 357 -29.22 -9.07 1.58
N LEU A 358 -29.17 -9.45 0.31
CA LEU A 358 -30.31 -9.98 -0.44
C LEU A 358 -30.61 -11.47 -0.12
N ALA A 359 -29.85 -12.08 0.78
CA ALA A 359 -29.93 -13.49 1.15
C ALA A 359 -29.74 -14.45 -0.03
N ARG A 360 -28.92 -14.07 -1.01
CA ARG A 360 -28.42 -14.90 -2.13
C ARG A 360 -27.11 -15.56 -1.71
N LEU A 361 -27.19 -16.47 -0.72
CA LEU A 361 -26.05 -17.00 0.03
C LEU A 361 -25.04 -17.77 -0.82
N ASP A 362 -25.50 -18.59 -1.78
CA ASP A 362 -24.62 -19.35 -2.68
C ASP A 362 -23.76 -18.42 -3.57
N GLU A 363 -24.38 -17.37 -4.12
CA GLU A 363 -23.68 -16.39 -4.95
C GLU A 363 -22.75 -15.50 -4.10
N SER A 364 -23.17 -15.15 -2.89
CA SER A 364 -22.33 -14.45 -1.91
C SER A 364 -21.07 -15.26 -1.58
N ALA A 365 -21.22 -16.55 -1.25
CA ALA A 365 -20.10 -17.44 -0.96
C ALA A 365 -19.13 -17.56 -2.14
N LYS A 366 -19.66 -17.71 -3.36
CA LYS A 366 -18.86 -17.74 -4.60
C LYS A 366 -18.09 -16.44 -4.82
N SER A 367 -18.73 -15.29 -4.59
CA SER A 367 -18.10 -13.97 -4.72
C SER A 367 -16.98 -13.77 -3.70
N PHE A 368 -17.19 -14.18 -2.44
CA PHE A 368 -16.13 -14.16 -1.41
C PHE A 368 -14.96 -15.09 -1.75
N ARG A 369 -15.23 -16.33 -2.22
CA ARG A 369 -14.17 -17.25 -2.67
C ARG A 369 -13.38 -16.67 -3.84
N HIS A 370 -14.07 -16.04 -4.79
CA HIS A 370 -13.41 -15.38 -5.91
C HIS A 370 -12.54 -14.21 -5.45
N ALA A 371 -13.03 -13.38 -4.52
CA ALA A 371 -12.24 -12.30 -3.92
C ALA A 371 -10.98 -12.85 -3.22
N SER A 372 -11.10 -13.93 -2.44
CA SER A 372 -9.94 -14.58 -1.80
C SER A 372 -8.91 -15.04 -2.83
N GLY A 373 -9.34 -15.67 -3.94
CA GLY A 373 -8.44 -16.06 -5.03
C GLY A 373 -7.70 -14.87 -5.65
N ILE A 374 -8.39 -13.76 -5.89
CA ILE A 374 -7.76 -12.55 -6.43
C ILE A 374 -6.77 -11.91 -5.43
N PHE A 375 -7.08 -11.89 -4.12
CA PHE A 375 -6.11 -11.44 -3.12
C PHE A 375 -4.85 -12.31 -3.11
N HIS A 376 -5.01 -13.64 -3.21
CA HIS A 376 -3.86 -14.54 -3.30
C HIS A 376 -3.01 -14.27 -4.55
N GLU A 377 -3.64 -13.98 -5.69
CA GLU A 377 -2.90 -13.55 -6.89
C GLU A 377 -2.20 -12.19 -6.71
N ALA A 378 -2.76 -11.28 -5.89
CA ALA A 378 -2.12 -10.01 -5.54
C ALA A 378 -0.90 -10.24 -4.62
N GLU A 379 -1.01 -11.15 -3.64
CA GLU A 379 0.09 -11.58 -2.77
C GLU A 379 1.28 -12.09 -3.60
N SER A 380 1.06 -13.02 -4.53
CA SER A 380 2.15 -13.55 -5.36
C SER A 380 2.84 -12.46 -6.20
N LYS A 381 2.08 -11.46 -6.69
CA LYS A 381 2.67 -10.31 -7.41
C LYS A 381 3.50 -9.42 -6.47
N LEU A 382 3.01 -9.18 -5.26
CA LEU A 382 3.71 -8.41 -4.24
C LEU A 382 5.01 -9.10 -3.83
N GLU A 383 5.01 -10.43 -3.64
CA GLU A 383 6.21 -11.21 -3.30
C GLU A 383 7.29 -11.12 -4.39
N VAL A 384 6.92 -11.26 -5.66
CA VAL A 384 7.85 -11.10 -6.79
C VAL A 384 8.44 -9.69 -6.84
N LYS A 385 7.61 -8.66 -6.59
CA LYS A 385 8.09 -7.27 -6.53
C LYS A 385 9.00 -7.04 -5.33
N LEU A 386 8.67 -7.61 -4.18
CA LEU A 386 9.46 -7.54 -2.94
C LEU A 386 10.87 -8.14 -3.13
N GLN A 387 10.98 -9.27 -3.84
CA GLN A 387 12.27 -9.90 -4.16
C GLN A 387 13.17 -9.02 -5.04
N ARG A 388 12.57 -8.17 -5.90
CA ARG A 388 13.30 -7.25 -6.79
C ARG A 388 13.51 -5.87 -6.17
N CYS A 389 12.85 -5.58 -5.05
CA CYS A 389 12.89 -4.28 -4.39
C CYS A 389 14.25 -4.06 -3.70
N GLN A 390 14.93 -2.96 -4.06
CA GLN A 390 16.20 -2.56 -3.46
C GLN A 390 16.03 -1.51 -2.34
N GLY A 391 14.95 -0.72 -2.36
CA GLY A 391 14.72 0.38 -1.41
C GLY A 391 14.11 -0.07 -0.09
N SER A 392 14.68 0.38 1.03
CA SER A 392 14.18 0.04 2.38
C SER A 392 12.74 0.53 2.63
N LYS A 393 12.42 1.76 2.20
CA LYS A 393 11.06 2.33 2.34
C LYS A 393 10.01 1.62 1.49
N GLU A 394 10.33 1.33 0.22
CA GLU A 394 9.43 0.54 -0.65
C GLU A 394 9.26 -0.88 -0.12
N ARG A 395 10.30 -1.47 0.47
CA ARG A 395 10.19 -2.79 1.11
C ARG A 395 9.22 -2.79 2.29
N LEU A 396 9.25 -1.76 3.14
CA LEU A 396 8.29 -1.61 4.24
C LEU A 396 6.86 -1.48 3.71
N GLU A 397 6.64 -0.65 2.70
CA GLU A 397 5.35 -0.50 2.00
C GLU A 397 4.84 -1.84 1.46
N LEU A 398 5.67 -2.56 0.69
CA LEU A 398 5.28 -3.82 0.06
C LEU A 398 4.98 -4.91 1.10
N ASN A 399 5.73 -4.96 2.20
CA ASN A 399 5.45 -5.89 3.31
C ASN A 399 4.10 -5.58 3.96
N GLU A 400 3.76 -4.31 4.15
CA GLU A 400 2.46 -3.92 4.70
C GLU A 400 1.32 -4.27 3.74
N TRP A 401 1.48 -4.04 2.44
CA TRP A 401 0.49 -4.48 1.45
C TRP A 401 0.34 -5.99 1.38
N LEU A 402 1.44 -6.75 1.53
CA LEU A 402 1.40 -8.21 1.60
C LEU A 402 0.61 -8.69 2.81
N ARG A 403 0.85 -8.07 3.99
CA ARG A 403 0.08 -8.33 5.22
C ARG A 403 -1.40 -8.03 5.02
N ILE A 404 -1.73 -6.87 4.44
CA ILE A 404 -3.11 -6.46 4.16
C ILE A 404 -3.81 -7.43 3.21
N CYS A 405 -3.17 -7.82 2.11
CA CYS A 405 -3.75 -8.78 1.15
C CYS A 405 -3.99 -10.14 1.82
N SER A 406 -3.04 -10.64 2.61
CA SER A 406 -3.15 -11.89 3.35
C SER A 406 -4.29 -11.89 4.37
N LEU A 407 -4.44 -10.81 5.14
CA LEU A 407 -5.55 -10.67 6.08
C LEU A 407 -6.90 -10.63 5.36
N ARG A 408 -6.99 -9.89 4.25
CA ARG A 408 -8.23 -9.79 3.45
C ARG A 408 -8.58 -11.09 2.74
N SER A 409 -7.60 -11.83 2.24
CA SER A 409 -7.80 -13.15 1.64
C SER A 409 -8.43 -14.11 2.65
N ARG A 410 -7.83 -14.21 3.84
CA ARG A 410 -8.35 -15.05 4.94
C ARG A 410 -9.71 -14.57 5.46
N TYR A 411 -9.93 -13.26 5.53
CA TYR A 411 -11.26 -12.70 5.84
C TYR A 411 -12.31 -13.15 4.83
N CYS A 412 -12.01 -13.06 3.53
CA CYS A 412 -12.92 -13.52 2.47
C CYS A 412 -13.21 -15.02 2.59
N SER A 413 -12.20 -15.84 2.88
CA SER A 413 -12.39 -17.28 3.13
C SER A 413 -13.28 -17.54 4.34
N ALA A 414 -13.08 -16.84 5.45
CA ALA A 414 -13.92 -16.93 6.65
C ALA A 414 -15.38 -16.52 6.35
N ARG A 415 -15.57 -15.48 5.54
CA ARG A 415 -16.89 -15.06 5.06
C ARG A 415 -17.54 -16.11 4.17
N ALA A 416 -16.82 -16.71 3.24
CA ALA A 416 -17.35 -17.77 2.40
C ALA A 416 -17.84 -18.97 3.23
N LEU A 417 -17.04 -19.43 4.19
CA LEU A 417 -17.42 -20.51 5.12
C LEU A 417 -18.70 -20.19 5.88
N LEU A 418 -18.84 -18.93 6.32
CA LEU A 418 -20.04 -18.48 7.00
C LEU A 418 -21.28 -18.46 6.09
N GLU A 419 -21.16 -17.95 4.86
CA GLU A 419 -22.27 -17.96 3.92
C GLU A 419 -22.71 -19.39 3.54
N GLU A 420 -21.75 -20.32 3.43
CA GLU A 420 -22.01 -21.75 3.21
C GLU A 420 -22.66 -22.42 4.41
N ALA A 421 -22.21 -22.12 5.64
CA ALA A 421 -22.84 -22.59 6.87
C ALA A 421 -24.32 -22.17 6.93
N ARG A 422 -24.61 -20.91 6.58
CA ARG A 422 -25.98 -20.38 6.52
C ARG A 422 -26.83 -21.06 5.44
N LEU A 423 -26.23 -21.37 4.29
CA LEU A 423 -26.93 -22.09 3.22
C LEU A 423 -27.29 -23.52 3.65
N LEU A 424 -26.35 -24.26 4.24
CA LEU A 424 -26.59 -25.61 4.76
C LEU A 424 -27.60 -25.63 5.90
N ASP A 425 -27.57 -24.61 6.76
CA ASP A 425 -28.58 -24.41 7.79
C ASP A 425 -30.00 -24.28 7.18
N MET A 426 -30.16 -23.47 6.13
CA MET A 426 -31.46 -23.37 5.42
C MET A 426 -31.93 -24.70 4.83
N GLN A 427 -30.99 -25.55 4.40
CA GLN A 427 -31.27 -26.89 3.88
C GLN A 427 -31.56 -27.90 5.01
N GLY A 428 -31.21 -27.57 6.26
CA GLY A 428 -31.43 -28.40 7.44
C GLY A 428 -30.36 -29.47 7.65
N ASP A 429 -29.14 -29.26 7.17
CA ASP A 429 -27.97 -30.11 7.43
C ASP A 429 -27.23 -29.62 8.68
N ASN A 430 -27.77 -29.98 9.85
CA ASN A 430 -27.28 -29.51 11.15
C ASN A 430 -25.83 -29.93 11.43
N GLU A 431 -25.41 -31.12 11.01
CA GLU A 431 -24.07 -31.63 11.27
C GLU A 431 -23.03 -30.82 10.50
N ARG A 432 -23.21 -30.69 9.18
CA ARG A 432 -22.26 -29.94 8.33
C ARG A 432 -22.27 -28.45 8.64
N CYS A 433 -23.43 -27.84 8.88
CA CYS A 433 -23.47 -26.42 9.22
C CYS A 433 -22.79 -26.14 10.58
N THR A 434 -22.90 -27.06 11.56
CA THR A 434 -22.22 -26.92 12.86
C THR A 434 -20.70 -26.84 12.68
N VAL A 435 -20.15 -27.70 11.81
CA VAL A 435 -18.72 -27.73 11.48
C VAL A 435 -18.29 -26.43 10.81
N LEU A 436 -18.99 -25.99 9.75
CA LEU A 436 -18.63 -24.76 9.04
C LEU A 436 -18.75 -23.51 9.91
N TYR A 437 -19.76 -23.40 10.77
CA TYR A 437 -19.85 -22.30 11.75
C TYR A 437 -18.67 -22.31 12.72
N LYS A 438 -18.22 -23.48 13.16
CA LYS A 438 -17.05 -23.61 14.04
C LYS A 438 -15.77 -23.19 13.32
N GLU A 439 -15.58 -23.61 12.07
CA GLU A 439 -14.43 -23.24 11.24
C GLU A 439 -14.41 -21.73 10.95
N ALA A 440 -15.55 -21.14 10.57
CA ALA A 440 -15.67 -19.70 10.39
C ALA A 440 -15.37 -18.92 11.69
N SER A 441 -15.86 -19.41 12.84
CA SER A 441 -15.52 -18.84 14.14
C SER A 441 -14.01 -18.87 14.39
N GLU A 442 -13.37 -20.00 14.12
CA GLU A 442 -11.93 -20.16 14.34
C GLU A 442 -11.11 -19.25 13.41
N ALA A 443 -11.52 -19.12 12.15
CA ALA A 443 -10.88 -18.21 11.19
C ALA A 443 -10.99 -16.73 11.64
N PHE A 444 -12.17 -16.27 12.08
CA PHE A 444 -12.30 -14.90 12.62
C PHE A 444 -11.50 -14.68 13.90
N ARG A 445 -11.31 -15.73 14.72
CA ARG A 445 -10.47 -15.65 15.92
C ARG A 445 -9.01 -15.39 15.57
N GLN A 446 -8.48 -16.11 14.57
CA GLN A 446 -7.10 -15.93 14.09
C GLN A 446 -6.89 -14.54 13.47
N LEU A 447 -7.85 -14.08 12.65
CA LEU A 447 -7.80 -12.73 12.09
C LEU A 447 -7.79 -11.65 13.19
N MET A 448 -8.62 -11.81 14.22
CA MET A 448 -8.70 -10.86 15.33
C MET A 448 -7.38 -10.76 16.10
N THR A 449 -6.62 -11.85 16.23
CA THR A 449 -5.33 -11.84 16.94
C THR A 449 -4.22 -11.14 16.16
N GLU A 450 -4.33 -11.06 14.84
CA GLU A 450 -3.33 -10.43 13.96
C GLU A 450 -3.71 -8.99 13.56
N GLU A 451 -4.94 -8.58 13.84
CA GLU A 451 -5.44 -7.25 13.53
C GLU A 451 -5.02 -6.24 14.62
N SER A 452 -4.42 -5.13 14.22
CA SER A 452 -3.98 -4.08 15.13
C SER A 452 -5.10 -3.10 15.46
N GLU A 453 -6.00 -2.83 14.51
CA GLU A 453 -7.05 -1.81 14.64
C GLU A 453 -8.17 -2.28 15.59
N ALA A 454 -8.40 -1.54 16.68
CA ALA A 454 -9.38 -1.89 17.70
C ALA A 454 -10.81 -2.04 17.14
N LYS A 455 -11.19 -1.17 16.19
CA LYS A 455 -12.51 -1.23 15.53
C LYS A 455 -12.66 -2.49 14.68
N ASN A 456 -11.63 -2.87 13.93
CA ASN A 456 -11.63 -4.08 13.09
C ASN A 456 -11.62 -5.33 13.97
N ARG A 457 -10.81 -5.36 15.04
CA ARG A 457 -10.83 -6.43 16.05
C ARG A 457 -12.21 -6.62 16.67
N ALA A 458 -12.87 -5.53 17.07
CA ALA A 458 -14.22 -5.60 17.62
C ALA A 458 -15.22 -6.20 16.62
N ALA A 459 -15.15 -5.80 15.34
CA ALA A 459 -15.98 -6.36 14.28
C ALA A 459 -15.73 -7.87 14.09
N MET A 460 -14.46 -8.30 14.02
CA MET A 460 -14.08 -9.72 13.92
C MET A 460 -14.51 -10.52 15.16
N LEU A 461 -14.38 -9.94 16.35
CA LEU A 461 -14.86 -10.54 17.61
C LEU A 461 -16.37 -10.78 17.58
N THR A 462 -17.14 -9.79 17.13
CA THR A 462 -18.59 -9.93 16.98
C THR A 462 -18.92 -11.05 16.00
N MET A 463 -18.27 -11.09 14.82
CA MET A 463 -18.48 -12.15 13.82
C MET A 463 -18.11 -13.54 14.35
N MET A 464 -16.96 -13.66 15.03
CA MET A 464 -16.53 -14.88 15.70
C MET A 464 -17.58 -15.37 16.70
N LEU A 465 -18.06 -14.49 17.59
CA LEU A 465 -19.04 -14.86 18.62
C LEU A 465 -20.39 -15.26 18.01
N PHE A 466 -20.83 -14.60 16.94
CA PHE A 466 -22.03 -15.02 16.21
C PHE A 466 -21.86 -16.42 15.62
N CYS A 467 -20.76 -16.70 14.92
CA CYS A 467 -20.45 -18.01 14.36
C CYS A 467 -20.43 -19.09 15.45
N LYS A 468 -19.74 -18.81 16.57
CA LYS A 468 -19.66 -19.72 17.72
C LYS A 468 -21.05 -19.98 18.33
N GLY A 469 -21.84 -18.94 18.55
CA GLY A 469 -23.18 -19.07 19.11
C GLY A 469 -24.09 -19.91 18.23
N TRP A 470 -23.99 -19.75 16.91
CA TRP A 470 -24.73 -20.60 15.97
C TRP A 470 -24.24 -22.04 16.02
N SER A 471 -22.92 -22.30 15.99
CA SER A 471 -22.38 -23.65 16.13
C SER A 471 -22.86 -24.36 17.41
N GLU A 472 -22.81 -23.68 18.56
CA GLU A 472 -23.28 -24.22 19.85
C GLU A 472 -24.78 -24.54 19.84
N MET A 473 -25.59 -23.65 19.25
CA MET A 473 -27.03 -23.84 19.10
C MET A 473 -27.34 -25.05 18.22
N LYS A 474 -26.67 -25.18 17.06
CA LYS A 474 -26.86 -26.33 16.15
C LYS A 474 -26.44 -27.65 16.77
N LYS A 475 -25.37 -27.65 17.55
CA LYS A 475 -24.93 -28.82 18.30
C LYS A 475 -25.99 -29.26 19.32
N ALA A 476 -26.60 -28.30 20.02
CA ALA A 476 -27.66 -28.57 20.99
C ALA A 476 -28.89 -29.22 20.34
N GLU A 477 -29.26 -28.75 19.15
CA GLU A 477 -30.31 -29.34 18.32
C GLU A 477 -29.99 -30.77 17.89
N ALA A 478 -28.83 -30.97 17.24
CA ALA A 478 -28.46 -32.26 16.71
C ALA A 478 -28.41 -33.33 17.81
N SER A 479 -28.08 -32.92 19.04
CA SER A 479 -28.03 -33.78 20.22
C SER A 479 -29.36 -33.86 20.99
N SER A 480 -30.40 -33.13 20.57
CA SER A 480 -31.67 -32.96 21.30
C SER A 480 -31.50 -32.66 22.79
N SER A 481 -30.49 -31.86 23.15
CA SER A 481 -30.10 -31.60 24.54
C SER A 481 -30.44 -30.17 24.96
N PRO A 482 -31.44 -29.98 25.84
CA PRO A 482 -31.80 -28.65 26.34
C PRO A 482 -30.65 -27.91 27.04
N GLN A 483 -29.77 -28.62 27.74
CA GLN A 483 -28.69 -28.03 28.53
C GLN A 483 -27.63 -27.38 27.63
N LEU A 484 -27.43 -27.90 26.42
CA LEU A 484 -26.41 -27.38 25.50
C LEU A 484 -26.75 -25.99 24.94
N TYR A 485 -28.03 -25.58 24.94
CA TYR A 485 -28.44 -24.24 24.49
C TYR A 485 -27.95 -23.11 25.40
N ASP A 486 -27.64 -23.38 26.67
CA ASP A 486 -27.14 -22.36 27.60
C ASP A 486 -25.81 -21.76 27.12
N ALA A 487 -24.98 -22.56 26.44
CA ALA A 487 -23.75 -22.08 25.83
C ALA A 487 -24.07 -21.02 24.75
N ALA A 488 -24.96 -21.35 23.81
CA ALA A 488 -25.36 -20.44 22.74
C ALA A 488 -26.00 -19.14 23.28
N VAL A 489 -26.87 -19.23 24.29
CA VAL A 489 -27.49 -18.06 24.95
C VAL A 489 -26.43 -17.11 25.51
N ARG A 490 -25.43 -17.65 26.22
CA ARG A 490 -24.31 -16.88 26.77
C ARG A 490 -23.41 -16.29 25.68
N THR A 491 -23.14 -17.06 24.63
CA THR A 491 -22.29 -16.63 23.52
C THR A 491 -22.93 -15.49 22.73
N PHE A 492 -24.23 -15.54 22.43
CA PHE A 492 -24.92 -14.40 21.81
C PHE A 492 -24.97 -13.17 22.72
N ALA A 493 -25.19 -13.33 24.03
CA ALA A 493 -25.11 -12.19 24.95
C ALA A 493 -23.73 -11.51 24.89
N LYS A 494 -22.64 -12.29 24.83
CA LYS A 494 -21.30 -11.76 24.60
C LYS A 494 -21.17 -11.05 23.25
N ALA A 495 -21.74 -11.60 22.17
CA ALA A 495 -21.72 -10.98 20.85
C ALA A 495 -22.43 -9.61 20.83
N GLY A 496 -23.55 -9.49 21.53
CA GLY A 496 -24.26 -8.22 21.68
C GLY A 496 -23.44 -7.20 22.45
N ASN A 497 -22.74 -7.61 23.50
CA ASN A 497 -21.90 -6.73 24.30
C ASN A 497 -20.59 -6.33 23.61
N SER A 498 -20.17 -7.04 22.57
CA SER A 498 -18.92 -6.74 21.85
C SER A 498 -19.09 -5.75 20.68
N THR A 499 -20.32 -5.34 20.35
CA THR A 499 -20.61 -4.47 19.21
C THR A 499 -21.27 -3.16 19.63
N SER A 500 -20.90 -2.07 18.96
CA SER A 500 -21.57 -0.76 19.07
C SER A 500 -22.73 -0.59 18.09
N ASP A 501 -22.89 -1.51 17.12
CA ASP A 501 -24.01 -1.48 16.19
C ASP A 501 -25.29 -1.96 16.91
N LYS A 502 -26.22 -1.02 17.11
CA LYS A 502 -27.51 -1.30 17.76
C LYS A 502 -28.27 -2.44 17.07
N SER A 503 -28.21 -2.52 15.75
CA SER A 503 -28.87 -3.58 14.98
C SER A 503 -28.31 -4.96 15.31
N LEU A 504 -26.98 -5.06 15.47
CA LEU A 504 -26.31 -6.32 15.82
C LEU A 504 -26.48 -6.67 17.29
N HIS A 505 -26.47 -5.69 18.17
CA HIS A 505 -26.81 -5.91 19.57
C HIS A 505 -28.22 -6.49 19.71
N THR A 506 -29.23 -5.84 19.09
CA THR A 506 -30.61 -6.30 19.08
C THR A 506 -30.76 -7.69 18.46
N LEU A 507 -30.02 -7.96 17.39
CA LEU A 507 -29.98 -9.28 16.77
C LEU A 507 -29.42 -10.35 17.71
N ALA A 508 -28.34 -10.04 18.44
CA ALA A 508 -27.75 -10.98 19.38
C ALA A 508 -28.75 -11.32 20.50
N SER A 509 -29.51 -10.31 20.97
CA SER A 509 -30.63 -10.52 21.89
C SER A 509 -31.74 -11.39 21.28
N ALA A 510 -32.06 -11.18 19.99
CA ALA A 510 -33.05 -11.99 19.28
C ALA A 510 -32.63 -13.47 19.21
N ASN A 511 -31.38 -13.74 18.82
CA ASN A 511 -30.82 -15.09 18.77
C ASN A 511 -30.75 -15.73 20.17
N SER A 512 -30.40 -14.96 21.20
CA SER A 512 -30.40 -15.42 22.59
C SER A 512 -31.81 -15.83 23.05
N SER A 513 -32.83 -15.02 22.73
CA SER A 513 -34.23 -15.34 23.03
C SER A 513 -34.71 -16.56 22.25
N ALA A 514 -34.34 -16.69 20.98
CA ALA A 514 -34.64 -17.86 20.16
C ALA A 514 -34.04 -19.13 20.77
N SER A 515 -32.76 -19.11 21.16
CA SER A 515 -32.08 -20.24 21.84
C SER A 515 -32.82 -20.67 23.13
N ARG A 516 -33.32 -19.72 23.93
CA ARG A 516 -34.13 -20.03 25.13
C ARG A 516 -35.48 -20.67 24.77
N ALA A 517 -36.11 -20.20 23.68
CA ALA A 517 -37.35 -20.81 23.21
C ALA A 517 -37.14 -22.28 22.83
N LEU A 518 -36.05 -22.59 22.15
CA LEU A 518 -35.76 -23.95 21.67
C LEU A 518 -35.29 -24.85 22.77
N GLN A 519 -34.51 -24.34 23.72
CA GLN A 519 -34.22 -25.05 24.95
C GLN A 519 -35.52 -25.50 25.64
N THR A 520 -36.44 -24.55 25.84
CA THR A 520 -37.73 -24.82 26.50
C THR A 520 -38.62 -25.72 25.65
N GLY A 521 -38.62 -25.52 24.33
CA GLY A 521 -39.35 -26.33 23.37
C GLY A 521 -38.85 -27.77 23.32
N THR A 522 -37.53 -27.97 23.32
CA THR A 522 -36.92 -29.31 23.39
C THR A 522 -37.32 -30.01 24.69
N ARG A 523 -37.36 -29.31 25.84
CA ARG A 523 -37.88 -29.87 27.10
C ARG A 523 -39.35 -30.27 26.97
N LEU A 524 -40.19 -29.39 26.41
CA LEU A 524 -41.60 -29.69 26.16
C LEU A 524 -41.77 -30.95 25.30
N MET A 525 -40.93 -31.15 24.29
CA MET A 525 -41.02 -32.31 23.41
C MET A 525 -40.57 -33.60 24.10
N LEU A 526 -39.52 -33.52 24.94
CA LEU A 526 -39.02 -34.67 25.70
C LEU A 526 -39.96 -35.08 26.83
N THR A 527 -40.53 -34.13 27.57
CA THR A 527 -41.36 -34.41 28.75
C THR A 527 -42.86 -34.43 28.46
N ARG A 528 -43.27 -33.87 27.32
CA ARG A 528 -44.68 -33.59 26.97
C ARG A 528 -45.38 -32.67 27.99
N ASP A 529 -44.64 -31.92 28.79
CA ASP A 529 -45.19 -30.98 29.78
C ASP A 529 -45.70 -29.71 29.09
N ILE A 530 -47.02 -29.62 28.95
CA ILE A 530 -47.69 -28.52 28.26
C ILE A 530 -47.52 -27.16 28.96
N ARG A 531 -47.21 -27.15 30.26
CA ARG A 531 -47.02 -25.92 31.05
C ARG A 531 -45.79 -25.13 30.58
N LEU A 532 -44.91 -25.75 29.80
CA LEU A 532 -43.74 -25.10 29.22
C LEU A 532 -44.07 -24.25 27.97
N TYR A 533 -45.18 -24.53 27.27
CA TYR A 533 -45.52 -23.85 26.02
C TYR A 533 -45.69 -22.32 26.14
N PRO A 534 -46.37 -21.76 27.17
CA PRO A 534 -46.48 -20.31 27.33
C PRO A 534 -45.11 -19.61 27.31
N LYS A 535 -44.08 -20.23 27.89
CA LYS A 535 -42.73 -19.67 27.92
C LYS A 535 -42.02 -19.77 26.57
N VAL A 536 -42.21 -20.87 25.83
CA VAL A 536 -41.75 -21.01 24.44
C VAL A 536 -42.33 -19.88 23.57
N ARG A 537 -43.64 -19.64 23.70
CA ARG A 537 -44.35 -18.58 22.97
C ARG A 537 -43.83 -17.20 23.32
N GLU A 538 -43.65 -16.90 24.61
CA GLU A 538 -43.09 -15.62 25.07
C GLU A 538 -41.72 -15.33 24.44
N TYR A 539 -40.80 -16.30 24.49
CA TYR A 539 -39.46 -16.15 23.93
C TYR A 539 -39.46 -16.00 22.40
N LEU A 540 -40.33 -16.71 21.67
CA LEU A 540 -40.42 -16.58 20.20
C LEU A 540 -41.06 -15.26 19.78
N LEU A 541 -42.10 -14.79 20.46
CA LEU A 541 -42.70 -13.48 20.19
C LEU A 541 -41.73 -12.33 20.50
N THR A 542 -40.93 -12.48 21.57
CA THR A 542 -39.82 -11.56 21.88
C THR A 542 -38.81 -11.56 20.73
N SER A 543 -38.42 -12.74 20.23
CA SER A 543 -37.49 -12.87 19.10
C SER A 543 -38.05 -12.22 17.83
N VAL A 544 -39.35 -12.40 17.53
CA VAL A 544 -40.03 -11.75 16.41
C VAL A 544 -39.93 -10.23 16.50
N SER A 545 -40.19 -9.65 17.68
CA SER A 545 -40.09 -8.21 17.91
C SER A 545 -38.66 -7.71 17.70
N LEU A 546 -37.67 -8.40 18.28
CA LEU A 546 -36.27 -8.03 18.18
C LEU A 546 -35.73 -8.17 16.75
N TYR A 547 -36.06 -9.24 16.02
CA TYR A 547 -35.70 -9.36 14.60
C TYR A 547 -36.32 -8.26 13.75
N LYS A 548 -37.56 -7.83 14.06
CA LYS A 548 -38.20 -6.71 13.38
C LYS A 548 -37.46 -5.41 13.64
N GLN A 549 -37.12 -5.12 14.90
CA GLN A 549 -36.35 -3.94 15.29
C GLN A 549 -34.96 -3.91 14.63
N ALA A 550 -34.34 -5.08 14.49
CA ALA A 550 -33.04 -5.22 13.84
C ALA A 550 -33.12 -5.29 12.30
N GLY A 551 -34.32 -5.30 11.69
CA GLY A 551 -34.48 -5.28 10.23
C GLY A 551 -34.36 -6.63 9.51
N PHE A 552 -34.46 -7.76 10.23
CA PHE A 552 -34.21 -9.11 9.70
C PHE A 552 -35.50 -9.82 9.26
N SER A 553 -36.07 -9.40 8.12
CA SER A 553 -37.42 -9.79 7.67
C SER A 553 -37.65 -11.30 7.50
N LYS A 554 -36.66 -12.08 7.03
CA LYS A 554 -36.81 -13.53 6.92
C LYS A 554 -36.75 -14.24 8.28
N SER A 555 -35.93 -13.75 9.21
CA SER A 555 -35.87 -14.26 10.59
C SER A 555 -37.18 -14.03 11.35
N ILE A 556 -37.93 -12.97 11.02
CA ILE A 556 -39.30 -12.75 11.53
C ILE A 556 -40.22 -13.89 11.10
N HIS A 557 -40.24 -14.23 9.81
CA HIS A 557 -41.11 -15.29 9.28
C HIS A 557 -40.76 -16.65 9.89
N TRP A 558 -39.47 -16.93 10.07
CA TRP A 558 -39.00 -18.12 10.77
C TRP A 558 -39.51 -18.17 12.22
N ALA A 559 -39.22 -17.15 13.04
CA ALA A 559 -39.58 -17.15 14.46
C ALA A 559 -41.09 -17.27 14.67
N ARG A 560 -41.88 -16.65 13.76
CA ARG A 560 -43.33 -16.77 13.75
C ARG A 560 -43.80 -18.17 13.34
N ALA A 561 -43.19 -18.77 12.31
CA ALA A 561 -43.48 -20.14 11.92
C ALA A 561 -43.20 -21.13 13.05
N THR A 562 -42.09 -20.95 13.77
CA THR A 562 -41.71 -21.79 14.91
C THR A 562 -42.65 -21.64 16.10
N GLU A 563 -43.14 -20.42 16.38
CA GLU A 563 -44.15 -20.24 17.42
C GLU A 563 -45.45 -20.97 17.08
N ILE A 564 -45.91 -20.84 15.83
CA ILE A 564 -47.10 -21.53 15.34
C ILE A 564 -46.90 -23.05 15.34
N PHE A 565 -45.70 -23.53 15.03
CA PHE A 565 -45.34 -24.95 15.07
C PHE A 565 -45.43 -25.51 16.50
N PHE A 566 -44.85 -24.82 17.49
CA PHE A 566 -44.99 -25.23 18.90
C PHE A 566 -46.42 -25.12 19.41
N ASN A 567 -47.21 -24.17 18.91
CA ASN A 567 -48.64 -24.09 19.18
C ASN A 567 -49.37 -25.33 18.65
N ALA A 568 -49.07 -25.76 17.43
CA ALA A 568 -49.63 -26.97 16.84
C ALA A 568 -49.25 -28.22 17.64
N LEU A 569 -47.97 -28.35 18.02
CA LEU A 569 -47.49 -29.43 18.88
C LEU A 569 -48.18 -29.46 20.24
N SER A 570 -48.40 -28.30 20.86
CA SER A 570 -49.13 -28.17 22.12
C SER A 570 -50.57 -28.70 21.99
N ASN A 571 -51.30 -28.31 20.95
CA ASN A 571 -52.64 -28.84 20.70
C ASN A 571 -52.64 -30.35 20.44
N LEU A 572 -51.63 -30.86 19.72
CA LEU A 572 -51.48 -32.30 19.46
C LEU A 572 -51.23 -33.09 20.76
N ILE A 573 -50.39 -32.57 21.67
CA ILE A 573 -50.14 -33.18 22.99
C ILE A 573 -51.44 -33.22 23.82
N LEU A 574 -52.18 -32.12 23.85
CA LEU A 574 -53.45 -32.03 24.57
C LEU A 574 -54.50 -33.00 24.00
N ALA A 575 -54.64 -33.07 22.67
CA ALA A 575 -55.58 -33.96 21.99
C ALA A 575 -55.38 -35.44 22.36
N ARG A 576 -54.14 -35.84 22.65
CA ARG A 576 -53.79 -37.22 23.02
C ARG A 576 -54.21 -37.60 24.42
N THR A 577 -54.21 -36.63 25.33
CA THR A 577 -54.64 -36.82 26.72
C THR A 577 -56.12 -36.55 26.92
N GLU A 578 -56.78 -35.94 25.92
CA GLU A 578 -58.20 -35.61 25.95
C GLU A 578 -59.07 -36.86 25.81
N LYS A 579 -60.05 -36.99 26.69
CA LYS A 579 -60.99 -38.11 26.75
C LYS A 579 -62.30 -37.79 26.04
N ASP A 580 -62.71 -36.53 26.01
CA ASP A 580 -63.92 -36.11 25.30
C ASP A 580 -63.69 -36.13 23.77
N PRO A 581 -64.44 -36.95 23.00
CA PRO A 581 -64.24 -37.07 21.55
C PRO A 581 -64.39 -35.75 20.78
N SER A 582 -65.32 -34.89 21.21
CA SER A 582 -65.58 -33.60 20.54
C SER A 582 -64.42 -32.62 20.75
N SER A 583 -63.95 -32.51 21.99
CA SER A 583 -62.80 -31.69 22.37
C SER A 583 -61.50 -32.19 21.74
N LYS A 584 -61.31 -33.52 21.69
CA LYS A 584 -60.19 -34.16 21.01
C LYS A 584 -60.14 -33.83 19.53
N ARG A 585 -61.27 -33.99 18.81
CA ARG A 585 -61.38 -33.62 17.40
C ARG A 585 -61.13 -32.13 17.17
N HIS A 586 -61.63 -31.27 18.06
CA HIS A 586 -61.36 -29.82 17.98
C HIS A 586 -59.86 -29.50 18.10
N LEU A 587 -59.16 -30.13 19.05
CA LEU A 587 -57.71 -29.94 19.24
C LEU A 587 -56.89 -30.43 18.04
N TYR A 588 -57.27 -31.55 17.42
CA TYR A 588 -56.65 -31.99 16.16
C TYR A 588 -56.89 -31.00 15.00
N ASP A 589 -58.10 -30.44 14.86
CA ASP A 589 -58.37 -29.43 13.83
C ASP A 589 -57.54 -28.15 14.05
N LEU A 590 -57.40 -27.71 15.30
CA LEU A 590 -56.52 -26.59 15.65
C LEU A 590 -55.07 -26.90 15.29
N ALA A 591 -54.55 -28.08 15.66
CA ALA A 591 -53.20 -28.50 15.32
C ALA A 591 -52.99 -28.50 13.79
N ARG A 592 -53.93 -29.04 13.02
CA ARG A 592 -53.93 -29.08 11.56
C ARG A 592 -53.81 -27.68 10.95
N ARG A 593 -54.71 -26.74 11.32
CA ARG A 593 -54.68 -25.36 10.79
C ARG A 593 -53.36 -24.64 11.12
N LYS A 594 -52.79 -24.93 12.29
CA LYS A 594 -51.52 -24.34 12.74
C LYS A 594 -50.34 -24.95 11.98
N PHE A 595 -50.24 -26.26 11.81
CA PHE A 595 -49.18 -26.89 11.01
C PHE A 595 -49.22 -26.44 9.54
N ASP A 596 -50.40 -26.31 8.96
CA ASP A 596 -50.58 -25.76 7.60
C ASP A 596 -50.06 -24.31 7.50
N SER A 597 -50.38 -23.47 8.50
CA SER A 597 -49.86 -22.10 8.58
C SER A 597 -48.35 -22.03 8.79
N ALA A 598 -47.79 -22.91 9.64
CA ALA A 598 -46.35 -23.01 9.85
C ALA A 598 -45.63 -23.45 8.55
N THR A 599 -46.20 -24.40 7.81
CA THR A 599 -45.67 -24.87 6.52
C THR A 599 -45.54 -23.72 5.52
N ARG A 600 -46.60 -22.93 5.33
CA ARG A 600 -46.57 -21.75 4.44
C ARG A 600 -45.52 -20.72 4.86
N LEU A 601 -45.39 -20.45 6.15
CA LEU A 601 -44.41 -19.47 6.65
C LEU A 601 -42.97 -19.98 6.53
N TYR A 602 -42.71 -21.26 6.79
CA TYR A 602 -41.40 -21.86 6.56
C TYR A 602 -41.02 -21.86 5.08
N ALA A 603 -41.96 -22.16 4.18
CA ALA A 603 -41.76 -22.05 2.74
C ALA A 603 -41.38 -20.62 2.31
N LYS A 604 -42.14 -19.62 2.80
CA LYS A 604 -41.87 -18.19 2.54
C LYS A 604 -40.49 -17.74 3.05
N ALA A 605 -40.04 -18.34 4.15
CA ALA A 605 -38.75 -18.04 4.75
C ALA A 605 -37.60 -18.92 4.19
N GLY A 606 -37.90 -19.90 3.34
CA GLY A 606 -36.93 -20.75 2.64
C GLY A 606 -36.42 -21.97 3.42
N PHE A 607 -37.11 -22.39 4.50
CA PHE A 607 -36.68 -23.51 5.37
C PHE A 607 -37.29 -24.83 4.94
N ARG A 608 -36.69 -25.48 3.94
CA ARG A 608 -37.25 -26.68 3.28
C ARG A 608 -37.45 -27.86 4.24
N ARG A 609 -36.49 -28.12 5.13
CA ARG A 609 -36.61 -29.23 6.10
C ARG A 609 -37.71 -29.00 7.12
N ARG A 610 -37.88 -27.75 7.59
CA ARG A 610 -38.96 -27.36 8.53
C ARG A 610 -40.32 -27.35 7.88
N GLU A 611 -40.37 -26.91 6.63
CA GLU A 611 -41.57 -27.02 5.81
C GLU A 611 -41.99 -28.49 5.66
N ALA A 612 -41.06 -29.38 5.30
CA ALA A 612 -41.32 -30.80 5.16
C ALA A 612 -41.76 -31.44 6.49
N GLU A 613 -41.14 -31.06 7.61
CA GLU A 613 -41.50 -31.53 8.95
C GLU A 613 -42.89 -31.07 9.38
N ALA A 614 -43.19 -29.77 9.24
CA ALA A 614 -44.51 -29.23 9.52
C ALA A 614 -45.59 -29.88 8.64
N ARG A 615 -45.25 -30.19 7.38
CA ARG A 615 -46.13 -30.92 6.46
C ARG A 615 -46.34 -32.37 6.87
N ARG A 616 -45.30 -33.08 7.33
CA ARG A 616 -45.43 -34.45 7.84
C ARG A 616 -46.39 -34.50 9.03
N LEU A 617 -46.17 -33.64 10.02
CA LEU A 617 -47.03 -33.54 11.20
C LEU A 617 -48.45 -33.04 10.88
N LEU A 618 -48.61 -32.25 9.81
CA LEU A 618 -49.92 -31.86 9.28
C LEU A 618 -50.70 -33.09 8.79
N GLU A 619 -50.07 -33.97 8.01
CA GLU A 619 -50.73 -35.19 7.53
C GLU A 619 -51.06 -36.14 8.69
N GLU A 620 -50.13 -36.33 9.64
CA GLU A 620 -50.39 -37.12 10.85
C GLU A 620 -51.59 -36.58 11.66
N ALA A 621 -51.70 -35.25 11.80
CA ALA A 621 -52.83 -34.62 12.49
C ALA A 621 -54.17 -34.77 11.73
N LYS A 622 -54.15 -35.02 10.41
CA LYS A 622 -55.36 -35.33 9.62
C LYS A 622 -55.82 -36.77 9.81
N GLU A 623 -54.88 -37.69 9.97
CA GLU A 623 -55.17 -39.12 10.13
C GLU A 623 -55.59 -39.49 11.57
N GLU A 624 -55.48 -38.56 12.53
CA GLU A 624 -55.75 -38.77 13.97
C GLU A 624 -54.90 -39.91 14.60
N VAL A 625 -53.79 -40.30 13.94
CA VAL A 625 -52.91 -41.42 14.33
C VAL A 625 -51.97 -41.03 15.51
N GLY A 626 -51.77 -41.97 16.45
CA GLY A 626 -50.85 -41.81 17.58
C GLY A 626 -49.38 -41.83 17.15
N ILE A 627 -48.53 -40.94 17.73
CA ILE A 627 -47.07 -41.00 17.52
C ILE A 627 -46.49 -42.15 18.35
N GLU A 628 -45.93 -43.16 17.68
CA GLU A 628 -44.94 -44.08 18.25
C GLU A 628 -43.50 -43.86 17.74
N ALA A 629 -43.29 -43.03 16.71
CA ALA A 629 -41.93 -42.71 16.25
C ALA A 629 -41.20 -41.78 17.25
N PRO A 630 -39.86 -41.87 17.40
CA PRO A 630 -39.13 -41.06 18.35
C PRO A 630 -39.36 -39.58 18.05
N LEU A 631 -40.01 -38.91 19.01
CA LEU A 631 -40.07 -37.45 19.09
C LEU A 631 -38.66 -36.80 19.16
N LEU A 632 -37.60 -37.62 19.18
CA LEU A 632 -36.19 -37.28 19.34
C LEU A 632 -35.46 -36.90 18.05
N ALA A 633 -36.08 -37.01 16.87
CA ALA A 633 -35.55 -36.37 15.66
C ALA A 633 -35.98 -34.88 15.56
N LEU A 634 -36.73 -34.38 16.56
CA LEU A 634 -37.56 -33.18 16.43
C LEU A 634 -36.98 -31.92 17.12
N ALA A 635 -35.75 -31.96 17.59
CA ALA A 635 -34.96 -30.74 17.73
C ALA A 635 -34.31 -30.40 16.37
N GLY A 636 -35.14 -30.12 15.36
CA GLY A 636 -34.70 -29.35 14.19
C GLY A 636 -34.51 -27.89 14.60
N SER A 637 -33.83 -27.09 13.78
CA SER A 637 -33.19 -25.84 14.21
C SER A 637 -33.91 -24.50 14.00
N PRO A 638 -33.57 -23.42 14.75
CA PRO A 638 -33.72 -22.05 14.36
C PRO A 638 -32.77 -21.66 13.26
N ALA A 639 -33.24 -20.87 12.33
CA ALA A 639 -32.31 -20.15 11.49
C ALA A 639 -31.43 -19.25 12.34
N ALA A 640 -30.15 -19.55 12.31
CA ALA A 640 -29.15 -18.52 12.49
C ALA A 640 -29.39 -17.47 11.40
N PHE A 641 -29.87 -16.29 11.80
CA PHE A 641 -29.53 -15.02 11.15
C PHE A 641 -29.53 -14.99 9.60
N GLN A 642 -30.61 -14.45 9.02
CA GLN A 642 -30.77 -14.32 7.57
C GLN A 642 -30.65 -12.90 7.02
N GLY A 643 -29.94 -12.00 7.71
CA GLY A 643 -29.65 -10.70 7.13
C GLY A 643 -28.17 -10.42 7.04
N PRO A 644 -27.80 -9.24 6.57
CA PRO A 644 -26.40 -8.89 6.38
C PRO A 644 -25.70 -8.81 7.74
N LEU A 645 -24.55 -9.50 7.87
CA LEU A 645 -23.56 -9.10 8.89
C LEU A 645 -23.06 -7.70 8.54
N PRO A 646 -22.52 -6.95 9.50
CA PRO A 646 -21.81 -5.73 9.14
C PRO A 646 -20.72 -6.15 8.16
N ALA A 647 -20.71 -5.50 7.01
CA ALA A 647 -19.56 -5.57 6.15
C ALA A 647 -18.38 -4.99 6.93
N THR A 648 -17.30 -5.75 7.05
CA THR A 648 -16.06 -5.26 7.66
C THR A 648 -15.10 -5.00 6.53
N LEU A 649 -14.84 -3.73 6.25
CA LEU A 649 -13.73 -3.36 5.38
C LEU A 649 -12.49 -3.13 6.24
N LEU A 650 -11.46 -3.95 6.03
CA LEU A 650 -10.11 -3.62 6.49
C LEU A 650 -9.69 -2.33 5.80
N ARG A 651 -9.49 -1.24 6.55
CA ARG A 651 -9.25 0.08 5.95
C ARG A 651 -7.77 0.23 5.56
N ASP A 652 -7.52 0.19 4.26
CA ASP A 652 -6.19 0.46 3.67
C ASP A 652 -5.68 1.88 3.98
N GLN A 653 -4.39 2.14 3.76
CA GLN A 653 -3.81 3.49 3.86
C GLN A 653 -3.12 3.89 2.56
N PRO A 654 -3.10 5.19 2.21
CA PRO A 654 -2.39 5.72 1.04
C PRO A 654 -0.87 5.73 1.25
N LEU A 655 -0.26 4.55 1.29
CA LEU A 655 1.18 4.34 1.49
C LEU A 655 1.97 4.53 0.19
N GLY A 656 3.28 4.68 0.31
CA GLY A 656 4.22 4.60 -0.81
C GLY A 656 4.62 5.92 -1.45
N ILE A 657 4.06 7.04 -0.98
CA ILE A 657 4.57 8.37 -1.33
C ILE A 657 5.70 8.78 -0.38
N GLU A 658 5.79 8.20 0.81
CA GLU A 658 6.83 8.47 1.82
C GLU A 658 8.26 8.20 1.31
N ARG A 659 8.40 7.35 0.28
CA ARG A 659 9.69 7.14 -0.41
C ARG A 659 10.15 8.35 -1.21
N PHE A 660 9.24 9.23 -1.64
CA PHE A 660 9.54 10.49 -2.31
C PHE A 660 9.72 11.66 -1.33
N GLU A 661 9.51 11.49 -0.02
CA GLU A 661 9.88 12.51 0.98
C GLU A 661 11.42 12.66 1.11
N ALA A 662 12.14 11.55 0.90
CA ALA A 662 13.60 11.55 0.80
C ALA A 662 14.05 11.91 -0.62
N THR A 663 15.37 11.97 -0.80
CA THR A 663 16.02 12.12 -2.10
C THR A 663 15.59 10.98 -3.03
N ASN A 664 15.15 11.28 -4.25
CA ASN A 664 14.82 10.25 -5.22
C ASN A 664 15.24 10.72 -6.61
N ILE A 665 16.33 10.14 -7.11
CA ILE A 665 16.88 10.45 -8.42
C ILE A 665 16.39 9.43 -9.43
N ILE A 666 15.72 9.94 -10.46
CA ILE A 666 15.32 9.20 -11.65
C ILE A 666 16.08 9.76 -12.83
N GLY A 667 16.16 8.99 -13.91
CA GLY A 667 16.67 9.54 -15.15
C GLY A 667 16.74 8.54 -16.28
N LYS A 668 17.20 9.05 -17.42
CA LYS A 668 17.21 8.35 -18.68
C LYS A 668 18.54 8.55 -19.38
N ALA A 669 19.01 7.51 -20.06
CA ALA A 669 20.15 7.57 -20.95
C ALA A 669 19.67 7.38 -22.40
N THR A 670 20.02 8.33 -23.27
CA THR A 670 19.73 8.29 -24.71
C THR A 670 21.02 8.25 -25.49
N VAL A 671 21.21 7.24 -26.33
CA VAL A 671 22.43 7.06 -27.13
C VAL A 671 22.14 7.48 -28.57
N ALA A 672 22.99 8.34 -29.14
CA ALA A 672 22.85 8.83 -30.51
C ALA A 672 23.00 7.71 -31.56
N GLU A 673 24.04 6.88 -31.44
CA GLU A 673 24.26 5.70 -32.29
C GLU A 673 24.44 4.45 -31.42
N LYS A 674 23.49 3.50 -31.51
CA LYS A 674 23.56 2.23 -30.78
C LYS A 674 24.53 1.21 -31.41
N ILE A 675 24.93 1.42 -32.66
CA ILE A 675 25.82 0.53 -33.43
C ILE A 675 27.04 1.34 -33.88
N LEU A 676 28.22 0.98 -33.38
CA LEU A 676 29.48 1.67 -33.62
C LEU A 676 30.44 0.78 -34.39
N LYS A 677 31.24 1.39 -35.27
CA LYS A 677 32.44 0.73 -35.79
C LYS A 677 33.52 0.73 -34.72
N LEU A 678 34.43 -0.26 -34.75
CA LEU A 678 35.59 -0.28 -33.87
C LEU A 678 36.38 1.03 -33.98
N GLY A 679 36.60 1.70 -32.84
CA GLY A 679 37.26 3.00 -32.76
C GLY A 679 36.33 4.22 -32.96
N ALA A 680 35.06 4.03 -33.34
CA ALA A 680 34.08 5.11 -33.41
C ALA A 680 33.54 5.47 -32.01
N ALA A 681 32.98 6.67 -31.88
CA ALA A 681 32.42 7.18 -30.65
C ALA A 681 30.95 7.60 -30.84
N THR A 682 30.16 7.46 -29.78
CA THR A 682 28.77 7.96 -29.71
C THR A 682 28.61 8.90 -28.53
N ALA A 683 27.78 9.92 -28.73
CA ALA A 683 27.24 10.70 -27.63
C ALA A 683 26.18 9.90 -26.88
N VAL A 684 26.19 10.02 -25.55
CA VAL A 684 25.16 9.53 -24.64
C VAL A 684 24.67 10.71 -23.83
N GLU A 685 23.42 11.09 -24.05
CA GLU A 685 22.74 12.13 -23.30
C GLU A 685 22.10 11.51 -22.06
N LEU A 686 22.44 12.08 -20.90
CA LEU A 686 21.93 11.67 -19.59
C LEU A 686 21.06 12.79 -19.05
N GLU A 687 19.79 12.47 -18.80
CA GLU A 687 18.84 13.36 -18.16
C GLU A 687 18.52 12.81 -16.76
N VAL A 688 18.83 13.59 -15.73
CA VAL A 688 18.67 13.20 -14.33
C VAL A 688 17.72 14.18 -13.65
N THR A 689 16.67 13.68 -13.02
CA THR A 689 15.65 14.52 -12.35
C THR A 689 15.47 14.09 -10.90
N ASN A 690 15.35 15.06 -9.99
CA ASN A 690 15.00 14.79 -8.61
C ASN A 690 13.47 14.73 -8.46
N ALA A 691 12.93 13.51 -8.40
CA ALA A 691 11.52 13.26 -8.07
C ALA A 691 11.26 13.33 -6.55
N GLY A 692 12.32 13.24 -5.74
CA GLY A 692 12.25 13.37 -4.29
C GLY A 692 12.07 14.81 -3.83
N ARG A 693 11.51 14.98 -2.64
CA ARG A 693 11.26 16.30 -2.05
C ARG A 693 12.54 16.91 -1.48
N SER A 694 13.40 16.07 -0.91
CA SER A 694 14.69 16.50 -0.38
C SER A 694 15.67 16.78 -1.53
N PRO A 695 16.51 17.83 -1.42
CA PRO A 695 17.53 18.12 -2.42
C PRO A 695 18.58 17.02 -2.49
N ALA A 696 19.03 16.69 -3.69
CA ALA A 696 20.09 15.70 -3.91
C ALA A 696 21.43 16.37 -4.16
N THR A 697 22.52 15.82 -3.64
CA THR A 697 23.89 16.22 -4.04
C THR A 697 24.45 15.16 -4.97
N LEU A 698 24.58 15.47 -6.26
CA LEU A 698 25.08 14.53 -7.28
C LEU A 698 26.60 14.44 -7.20
N VAL A 699 27.14 13.27 -6.79
CA VAL A 699 28.59 13.08 -6.58
C VAL A 699 29.27 12.62 -7.86
N ARG A 700 28.85 11.47 -8.41
CA ARG A 700 29.47 10.89 -9.60
C ARG A 700 28.53 9.97 -10.37
N LEU A 701 28.81 9.79 -11.65
CA LEU A 701 28.24 8.77 -12.51
C LEU A 701 29.19 7.58 -12.59
N GLU A 702 28.68 6.38 -12.33
CA GLU A 702 29.37 5.08 -12.42
C GLU A 702 28.69 4.15 -13.45
N GLY A 703 29.24 2.94 -13.61
CA GLY A 703 28.62 1.87 -14.41
C GLY A 703 28.99 1.92 -15.90
N ILE A 704 30.12 2.55 -16.22
CA ILE A 704 30.67 2.59 -17.58
C ILE A 704 31.52 1.33 -17.79
N PRO A 705 31.14 0.43 -18.71
CA PRO A 705 31.80 -0.87 -18.84
C PRO A 705 33.19 -0.75 -19.49
N SER A 706 34.23 -0.96 -18.68
CA SER A 706 35.64 -0.81 -19.09
C SER A 706 36.13 -1.87 -20.09
N GLU A 707 35.46 -3.01 -20.20
CA GLU A 707 35.90 -4.11 -21.07
C GLU A 707 35.67 -3.87 -22.57
N GLY A 708 34.97 -2.80 -22.97
CA GLY A 708 34.82 -2.49 -24.39
C GLY A 708 34.29 -1.11 -24.77
N LEU A 709 33.81 -0.33 -23.81
CA LEU A 709 33.51 1.09 -24.00
C LEU A 709 34.47 1.92 -23.15
N GLN A 710 35.00 2.98 -23.74
CA GLN A 710 35.87 3.92 -23.03
C GLN A 710 35.31 5.34 -23.12
N ILE A 711 35.36 6.08 -22.01
CA ILE A 711 34.99 7.50 -21.99
C ILE A 711 36.04 8.28 -22.78
N GLN A 712 35.59 9.06 -23.77
CA GLN A 712 36.47 9.99 -24.46
C GLN A 712 36.57 11.29 -23.65
N ARG A 713 37.76 11.57 -23.13
CA ARG A 713 38.00 12.68 -22.18
C ARG A 713 38.12 14.05 -22.85
N GLU A 714 38.51 14.11 -24.12
CA GLU A 714 38.82 15.37 -24.82
C GLU A 714 37.64 16.33 -24.98
N ASN A 715 36.39 15.82 -24.93
CA ASN A 715 35.18 16.59 -25.21
C ASN A 715 34.24 16.74 -23.99
N LEU A 716 34.70 16.39 -22.79
CA LEU A 716 33.88 16.40 -21.57
C LEU A 716 34.26 17.59 -20.67
N THR A 717 33.27 18.39 -20.28
CA THR A 717 33.47 19.53 -19.35
C THR A 717 33.61 19.09 -17.88
N LEU A 718 33.16 17.88 -17.56
CA LEU A 718 33.20 17.31 -16.21
C LEU A 718 34.48 16.48 -15.99
N PRO A 719 35.08 16.50 -14.79
CA PRO A 719 36.25 15.67 -14.48
C PRO A 719 35.92 14.19 -14.62
N THR A 720 36.86 13.39 -15.12
CA THR A 720 36.68 11.95 -15.32
C THR A 720 37.74 11.14 -14.59
N GLY A 721 37.33 10.08 -13.91
CA GLY A 721 38.23 9.08 -13.34
C GLY A 721 38.32 7.81 -14.20
N GLU A 722 38.77 6.71 -13.59
CA GLU A 722 38.70 5.39 -14.20
C GLU A 722 37.30 4.79 -13.96
N GLY A 723 36.49 4.68 -15.02
CA GLY A 723 35.14 4.10 -14.94
C GLY A 723 34.05 5.01 -14.34
N PHE A 724 34.35 6.28 -14.03
CA PHE A 724 33.35 7.24 -13.51
C PHE A 724 33.53 8.67 -14.05
N VAL A 725 32.45 9.46 -13.98
CA VAL A 725 32.44 10.92 -14.26
C VAL A 725 32.06 11.66 -12.97
N ASP A 726 32.85 12.64 -12.57
CA ASP A 726 32.61 13.47 -11.37
C ASP A 726 31.56 14.54 -11.69
N LEU A 727 30.47 14.57 -10.90
CA LEU A 727 29.38 15.53 -11.04
C LEU A 727 29.56 16.76 -10.14
N GLN A 728 30.71 16.87 -9.47
CA GLN A 728 31.19 17.99 -8.66
C GLN A 728 30.24 18.39 -7.52
N GLY A 729 29.46 17.44 -7.03
CA GLY A 729 28.48 17.68 -5.97
C GLY A 729 27.36 18.63 -6.40
N LYS A 730 26.92 18.58 -7.67
CA LYS A 730 25.84 19.44 -8.14
C LYS A 730 24.56 19.18 -7.33
N ARG A 731 24.01 20.24 -6.73
CA ARG A 731 22.75 20.22 -6.00
C ARG A 731 21.57 20.19 -6.97
N LEU A 732 20.66 19.24 -6.78
CA LEU A 732 19.44 19.10 -7.55
C LEU A 732 18.23 19.22 -6.62
N ASP A 733 17.59 20.39 -6.61
CA ASP A 733 16.35 20.64 -5.86
C ASP A 733 15.18 19.82 -6.44
N HIS A 734 14.10 19.65 -5.67
CA HIS A 734 12.91 18.92 -6.08
C HIS A 734 12.34 19.40 -7.43
N SER A 735 11.99 18.45 -8.30
CA SER A 735 11.48 18.66 -9.67
C SER A 735 12.44 19.39 -10.62
N LYS A 736 13.71 19.59 -10.23
CA LYS A 736 14.75 20.08 -11.14
C LYS A 736 15.40 18.93 -11.89
N THR A 737 15.75 19.22 -13.14
CA THR A 737 16.41 18.30 -14.06
C THR A 737 17.80 18.82 -14.40
N TYR A 738 18.77 17.93 -14.42
CA TYR A 738 20.12 18.18 -14.90
C TYR A 738 20.40 17.26 -16.08
N SER A 739 20.80 17.86 -17.22
CA SER A 739 21.17 17.12 -18.42
C SER A 739 22.63 17.34 -18.73
N PHE A 740 23.34 16.26 -19.08
CA PHE A 740 24.73 16.33 -19.51
C PHE A 740 25.03 15.20 -20.51
N VAL A 741 26.06 15.41 -21.34
CA VAL A 741 26.45 14.47 -22.39
C VAL A 741 27.80 13.86 -22.06
N ILE A 742 27.91 12.55 -22.23
CA ILE A 742 29.18 11.84 -22.24
C ILE A 742 29.44 11.23 -23.61
N VAL A 743 30.72 11.03 -23.97
CA VAL A 743 31.10 10.40 -25.23
C VAL A 743 31.74 9.06 -24.95
N LEU A 744 31.18 7.99 -25.50
CA LEU A 744 31.67 6.62 -25.34
C LEU A 744 32.27 6.13 -26.66
N LYS A 745 33.51 5.66 -26.61
CA LYS A 745 34.26 5.10 -27.75
C LYS A 745 34.29 3.58 -27.67
N GLY A 746 33.94 2.91 -28.77
CA GLY A 746 34.01 1.45 -28.88
C GLY A 746 35.45 0.97 -29.06
N HIS A 747 36.04 0.36 -28.04
CA HIS A 747 37.43 -0.08 -28.05
C HIS A 747 37.61 -1.59 -28.28
N LYS A 748 36.58 -2.39 -28.00
CA LYS A 748 36.56 -3.84 -28.24
C LYS A 748 35.30 -4.21 -29.01
N LYS A 749 35.39 -5.21 -29.90
CA LYS A 749 34.21 -5.76 -30.58
C LYS A 749 33.31 -6.49 -29.58
N GLY A 750 31.99 -6.36 -29.72
CA GLY A 750 31.03 -7.04 -28.85
C GLY A 750 29.74 -6.27 -28.62
N VAL A 751 28.87 -6.84 -27.78
CA VAL A 751 27.65 -6.21 -27.28
C VAL A 751 27.92 -5.79 -25.85
N PHE A 752 27.83 -4.49 -25.58
CA PHE A 752 28.11 -3.91 -24.27
C PHE A 752 26.84 -3.27 -23.72
N GLU A 753 26.54 -3.58 -22.47
CA GLU A 753 25.42 -2.97 -21.75
C GLU A 753 25.96 -1.83 -20.88
N PHE A 754 25.59 -0.60 -21.21
CA PHE A 754 25.87 0.56 -20.39
C PHE A 754 24.79 0.69 -19.32
N ARG A 755 25.16 0.57 -18.03
CA ARG A 755 24.24 0.68 -16.89
C ARG A 755 24.60 1.89 -16.04
N PRO A 756 24.14 3.10 -16.42
CA PRO A 756 24.54 4.31 -15.73
C PRO A 756 24.01 4.31 -14.29
N ARG A 757 24.86 4.63 -13.32
CA ARG A 757 24.51 4.69 -11.89
C ARG A 757 24.91 6.04 -11.32
N ILE A 758 23.97 6.80 -10.76
CA ILE A 758 24.23 8.09 -10.12
C ILE A 758 24.44 7.88 -8.63
N VAL A 759 25.62 8.23 -8.15
CA VAL A 759 25.91 8.30 -6.72
C VAL A 759 25.50 9.67 -6.22
N THR A 760 24.66 9.69 -5.21
CA THR A 760 24.22 10.89 -4.50
C THR A 760 24.70 10.85 -3.05
N LEU A 761 24.85 12.03 -2.45
CA LEU A 761 25.14 12.19 -1.03
C LEU A 761 23.98 12.90 -0.35
N GLU A 762 23.42 12.29 0.69
CA GLU A 762 22.47 12.96 1.56
C GLU A 762 23.18 13.98 2.47
N GLN A 763 22.40 14.85 3.12
CA GLN A 763 22.96 15.88 3.99
C GLN A 763 23.81 15.28 5.13
N ALA A 764 23.41 14.13 5.67
CA ALA A 764 24.16 13.39 6.68
C ALA A 764 25.48 12.79 6.15
N GLY A 765 25.72 12.75 4.84
CA GLY A 765 26.92 12.09 4.28
C GLY A 765 26.71 10.61 3.94
N THR A 766 25.49 10.10 4.05
CA THR A 766 25.12 8.77 3.56
C THR A 766 25.04 8.80 2.03
N ALA A 767 25.78 7.91 1.37
CA ALA A 767 25.71 7.76 -0.07
C ALA A 767 24.51 6.89 -0.47
N SER A 768 23.79 7.30 -1.51
CA SER A 768 22.75 6.47 -2.14
C SER A 768 23.01 6.37 -3.65
N ILE A 769 22.68 5.22 -4.24
CA ILE A 769 22.93 4.95 -5.65
C ILE A 769 21.58 4.80 -6.35
N SER A 770 21.41 5.56 -7.43
CA SER A 770 20.24 5.46 -8.32
C SER A 770 20.68 4.91 -9.66
N GLU A 771 20.15 3.74 -10.02
CA GLU A 771 20.39 3.10 -11.31
C GLU A 771 19.43 3.69 -12.36
N LEU A 772 19.99 4.08 -13.50
CA LEU A 772 19.29 4.61 -14.66
C LEU A 772 19.01 3.47 -15.65
N ASP A 773 18.07 3.69 -16.59
CA ASP A 773 17.75 2.69 -17.60
C ASP A 773 19.00 2.22 -18.38
N PRO A 774 19.22 0.90 -18.49
CA PRO A 774 20.38 0.37 -19.18
C PRO A 774 20.24 0.58 -20.69
N VAL A 775 21.36 0.87 -21.36
CA VAL A 775 21.41 1.03 -22.82
C VAL A 775 22.44 0.08 -23.43
N THR A 776 22.00 -0.70 -24.42
CA THR A 776 22.89 -1.58 -25.18
C THR A 776 23.59 -0.83 -26.31
N ILE A 777 24.91 -0.95 -26.39
CA ILE A 777 25.78 -0.43 -27.45
C ILE A 777 26.53 -1.60 -28.09
N ILE A 778 26.48 -1.68 -29.42
CA ILE A 778 27.11 -2.74 -30.22
C ILE A 778 28.33 -2.16 -30.93
N VAL A 779 29.49 -2.82 -30.80
CA VAL A 779 30.72 -2.42 -31.51
C VAL A 779 31.08 -3.49 -32.54
N GLU A 780 30.95 -3.13 -33.82
CA GLU A 780 31.22 -3.98 -34.98
C GLU A 780 32.67 -3.84 -35.46
N ALA A 781 33.20 -4.93 -36.03
CA ALA A 781 34.45 -4.87 -36.78
C ALA A 781 34.25 -4.17 -38.15
N PRO A 782 35.30 -3.62 -38.78
CA PRO A 782 35.20 -3.11 -40.15
C PRO A 782 34.66 -4.21 -41.08
N ARG A 783 33.62 -3.88 -41.87
CA ARG A 783 32.95 -4.86 -42.75
C ARG A 783 33.94 -5.47 -43.74
N LEU A 784 34.07 -6.80 -43.70
CA LEU A 784 34.48 -7.60 -44.87
C LEU A 784 33.29 -7.72 -45.85
N PRO A 785 33.51 -7.95 -47.16
CA PRO A 785 32.52 -7.72 -48.22
C PRO A 785 31.28 -8.63 -48.16
N GLU A 786 30.23 -8.23 -48.91
CA GLU A 786 28.85 -8.76 -49.04
C GLU A 786 28.66 -10.29 -49.13
N ASN A 787 29.73 -11.07 -49.28
CA ASN A 787 29.68 -12.52 -49.46
C ASN A 787 29.37 -13.29 -48.15
N PHE A 788 29.37 -12.63 -46.98
CA PHE A 788 29.15 -13.26 -45.67
C PHE A 788 27.67 -13.58 -45.39
N GLN A 789 26.74 -12.69 -45.78
CA GLN A 789 25.29 -12.90 -45.55
C GLN A 789 24.77 -14.19 -46.22
N THR A 790 25.27 -14.48 -47.42
CA THR A 790 24.99 -15.71 -48.17
C THR A 790 25.53 -16.97 -47.49
N ASN A 791 26.71 -16.91 -46.86
CA ASN A 791 27.30 -18.08 -46.17
C ASN A 791 26.68 -18.33 -44.78
N THR A 792 26.32 -17.28 -44.04
CA THR A 792 25.64 -17.40 -42.74
C THR A 792 24.23 -17.97 -42.91
N LEU A 793 23.47 -17.51 -43.91
CA LEU A 793 22.17 -18.09 -44.26
C LEU A 793 22.27 -19.57 -44.68
N ARG A 794 23.34 -19.93 -45.41
CA ARG A 794 23.57 -21.32 -45.84
C ARG A 794 23.91 -22.24 -44.65
N LYS A 795 24.73 -21.78 -43.70
CA LYS A 795 25.09 -22.52 -42.47
C LYS A 795 23.93 -22.64 -41.45
N LEU A 796 23.17 -21.56 -41.21
CA LEU A 796 21.96 -21.60 -40.36
C LEU A 796 20.81 -22.39 -41.00
N GLY A 797 20.70 -22.37 -42.33
CA GLY A 797 19.70 -23.13 -43.08
C GLY A 797 19.89 -24.64 -43.00
N SER A 798 21.15 -25.11 -42.97
CA SER A 798 21.51 -26.54 -42.97
C SER A 798 21.62 -27.20 -41.58
N ARG A 799 21.62 -26.42 -40.48
CA ARG A 799 21.84 -26.95 -39.13
C ARG A 799 20.54 -27.07 -38.34
N LYS A 800 20.37 -28.20 -37.65
CA LYS A 800 19.26 -28.45 -36.74
C LYS A 800 19.63 -27.91 -35.35
N LEU A 801 18.95 -26.86 -34.88
CA LEU A 801 19.12 -26.32 -33.52
C LEU A 801 18.52 -27.31 -32.52
N GLU A 802 19.34 -28.05 -31.78
CA GLU A 802 18.89 -29.03 -30.79
C GLU A 802 18.79 -28.38 -29.40
N ALA A 803 17.57 -28.08 -28.95
CA ALA A 803 17.33 -27.56 -27.61
C ALA A 803 17.33 -28.69 -26.56
N PRO A 804 17.71 -28.42 -25.30
CA PRO A 804 17.73 -29.42 -24.22
C PRO A 804 16.39 -30.13 -24.06
N LEU A 805 16.40 -31.45 -23.87
CA LEU A 805 15.19 -32.27 -23.82
C LEU A 805 14.33 -32.00 -22.57
N ASP A 806 14.98 -31.64 -21.46
CA ASP A 806 14.36 -31.31 -20.16
C ASP A 806 13.53 -30.02 -20.18
N TRP A 807 13.68 -29.20 -21.23
CA TRP A 807 12.92 -27.97 -21.40
C TRP A 807 11.46 -28.23 -21.82
N PHE A 808 11.14 -29.41 -22.36
CA PHE A 808 9.85 -29.67 -23.00
C PHE A 808 9.15 -30.91 -22.44
N GLU A 809 7.85 -30.81 -22.23
CA GLU A 809 6.93 -31.92 -21.93
C GLU A 809 6.40 -32.55 -23.22
N THR A 810 6.22 -31.74 -24.27
CA THR A 810 5.70 -32.21 -25.56
C THR A 810 6.68 -32.02 -26.70
N ARG A 811 6.64 -32.96 -27.66
CA ARG A 811 7.42 -32.86 -28.89
C ARG A 811 7.09 -31.59 -29.70
N ASN A 812 5.82 -31.20 -29.71
CA ASN A 812 5.36 -30.03 -30.46
C ASN A 812 5.91 -28.73 -29.86
N ALA A 813 6.00 -28.60 -28.53
CA ALA A 813 6.62 -27.43 -27.90
C ALA A 813 8.11 -27.32 -28.24
N LYS A 814 8.84 -28.45 -28.23
CA LYS A 814 10.22 -28.50 -28.68
C LYS A 814 10.37 -28.02 -30.13
N GLU A 815 9.57 -28.54 -31.05
CA GLU A 815 9.64 -28.17 -32.48
C GLU A 815 9.31 -26.67 -32.69
N VAL A 816 8.32 -26.12 -31.98
CA VAL A 816 7.99 -24.69 -32.03
C VAL A 816 9.13 -23.83 -31.51
N PHE A 817 9.72 -24.17 -30.36
CA PHE A 817 10.81 -23.41 -29.78
C PHE A 817 12.06 -23.41 -30.68
N GLN A 818 12.43 -24.56 -31.24
CA GLN A 818 13.56 -24.68 -32.17
C GLN A 818 13.36 -23.84 -33.42
N HIS A 819 12.14 -23.85 -33.96
CA HIS A 819 11.78 -23.03 -35.12
C HIS A 819 11.86 -21.54 -34.80
N LEU A 820 11.25 -21.10 -33.70
CA LEU A 820 11.33 -19.70 -33.25
C LEU A 820 12.77 -19.26 -32.99
N SER A 821 13.61 -20.14 -32.44
CA SER A 821 15.04 -19.88 -32.23
C SER A 821 15.76 -19.66 -33.57
N LYS A 822 15.49 -20.52 -34.57
CA LYS A 822 16.04 -20.39 -35.92
C LYS A 822 15.62 -19.08 -36.58
N GLU A 823 14.33 -18.76 -36.50
CA GLU A 823 13.75 -17.55 -37.08
C GLU A 823 14.28 -16.29 -36.39
N PHE A 824 14.46 -16.32 -35.06
CA PHE A 824 15.10 -15.26 -34.29
C PHE A 824 16.54 -15.02 -34.73
N LEU A 825 17.36 -16.08 -34.82
CA LEU A 825 18.74 -15.97 -35.28
C LEU A 825 18.83 -15.53 -36.74
N THR A 826 17.91 -15.96 -37.60
CA THR A 826 17.88 -15.54 -39.01
C THR A 826 17.54 -14.06 -39.14
N ASP A 827 16.51 -13.59 -38.43
CA ASP A 827 16.13 -12.18 -38.42
C ASP A 827 17.25 -11.31 -37.83
N TYR A 828 17.88 -11.76 -36.74
CA TYR A 828 18.93 -11.05 -36.04
C TYR A 828 20.26 -11.03 -36.82
N MET A 829 20.73 -12.18 -37.29
CA MET A 829 22.06 -12.32 -37.91
C MET A 829 22.06 -12.04 -39.41
N ALA A 830 21.05 -12.52 -40.15
CA ALA A 830 21.05 -12.43 -41.61
C ALA A 830 20.37 -11.17 -42.12
N LYS A 831 19.26 -10.76 -41.49
CA LYS A 831 18.52 -9.55 -41.89
C LYS A 831 18.96 -8.30 -41.12
N GLY A 832 19.83 -8.44 -40.12
CA GLY A 832 20.32 -7.33 -39.30
C GLY A 832 19.21 -6.61 -38.53
N LEU A 833 18.08 -7.29 -38.25
CA LEU A 833 17.00 -6.71 -37.46
C LEU A 833 17.46 -6.56 -36.01
N ASN A 834 17.11 -5.43 -35.38
CA ASN A 834 17.41 -5.21 -33.97
C ASN A 834 16.71 -6.24 -33.07
N LEU A 835 17.17 -6.37 -31.82
CA LEU A 835 16.61 -7.32 -30.86
C LEU A 835 15.11 -7.16 -30.68
N ASP A 836 14.56 -5.96 -30.76
CA ASP A 836 13.11 -5.69 -30.59
C ASP A 836 12.25 -6.19 -31.76
N LEU A 837 12.80 -6.30 -32.96
CA LEU A 837 12.08 -6.70 -34.17
C LEU A 837 12.38 -8.14 -34.62
N ALA A 838 13.43 -8.76 -34.10
CA ALA A 838 13.83 -10.11 -34.49
C ALA A 838 12.90 -11.20 -33.94
N GLY A 839 12.62 -12.22 -34.77
CA GLY A 839 12.04 -13.50 -34.37
C GLY A 839 10.53 -13.53 -34.18
N TRP A 840 9.82 -12.42 -34.36
CA TRP A 840 8.37 -12.36 -34.19
C TRP A 840 7.64 -13.15 -35.29
N ARG A 841 6.88 -14.18 -34.91
CA ARG A 841 6.05 -14.98 -35.80
C ARG A 841 4.60 -14.98 -35.33
N THR A 842 3.67 -15.05 -36.29
CA THR A 842 2.25 -15.16 -35.94
C THR A 842 1.93 -16.60 -35.55
N MET A 843 0.97 -16.83 -34.66
CA MET A 843 0.56 -18.20 -34.35
C MET A 843 0.08 -18.97 -35.60
N MET A 844 -0.55 -18.28 -36.54
CA MET A 844 -0.96 -18.87 -37.82
C MET A 844 0.21 -19.23 -38.73
N SER A 845 1.30 -18.47 -38.75
CA SER A 845 2.50 -18.86 -39.50
C SER A 845 3.13 -20.11 -38.91
N LEU A 846 3.16 -20.23 -37.57
CA LEU A 846 3.65 -21.45 -36.89
C LEU A 846 2.79 -22.69 -37.21
N VAL A 847 1.46 -22.54 -37.24
CA VAL A 847 0.54 -23.61 -37.68
C VAL A 847 0.87 -24.10 -39.10
N MET A 848 1.11 -23.17 -40.03
CA MET A 848 1.37 -23.52 -41.43
C MET A 848 2.77 -24.10 -41.65
N GLU A 849 3.79 -23.49 -41.06
CA GLU A 849 5.20 -23.84 -41.24
C GLU A 849 5.55 -25.17 -40.57
N LEU A 850 4.99 -25.43 -39.38
CA LEU A 850 5.29 -26.63 -38.59
C LEU A 850 4.25 -27.74 -38.75
N ARG A 851 3.16 -27.50 -39.49
CA ARG A 851 2.04 -28.44 -39.67
C ARG A 851 1.43 -28.94 -38.34
N ILE A 852 1.47 -28.10 -37.30
CA ILE A 852 0.84 -28.38 -36.00
C ILE A 852 -0.63 -27.92 -36.05
N PRO A 853 -1.60 -28.71 -35.56
CA PRO A 853 -3.01 -28.33 -35.55
C PRO A 853 -3.26 -27.00 -34.83
N ARG A 854 -4.25 -26.22 -35.31
CA ARG A 854 -4.64 -24.94 -34.69
C ARG A 854 -4.96 -25.06 -33.20
N SER A 855 -5.52 -26.18 -32.77
CA SER A 855 -5.81 -26.47 -31.35
C SER A 855 -4.57 -26.49 -30.45
N GLY A 856 -3.37 -26.64 -31.02
CA GLY A 856 -2.10 -26.55 -30.28
C GLY A 856 -1.75 -25.12 -29.85
N PHE A 857 -2.22 -24.10 -30.57
CA PHE A 857 -1.96 -22.68 -30.27
C PHE A 857 -3.19 -21.95 -29.76
N TYR A 858 -4.39 -22.39 -30.14
CA TYR A 858 -5.68 -21.79 -29.76
C TYR A 858 -6.53 -22.79 -28.97
N GLY A 859 -6.89 -22.45 -27.74
CA GLY A 859 -7.76 -23.23 -26.86
C GLY A 859 -9.22 -22.74 -26.84
N PRO A 860 -10.14 -23.47 -26.17
CA PRO A 860 -11.53 -23.05 -26.00
C PRO A 860 -11.64 -21.72 -25.23
N GLU A 861 -12.68 -20.93 -25.51
CA GLU A 861 -12.98 -19.67 -24.82
C GLU A 861 -11.85 -18.60 -24.85
N GLY A 862 -10.99 -18.64 -25.86
CA GLY A 862 -9.89 -17.68 -26.01
C GLY A 862 -8.67 -17.97 -25.12
N ARG A 863 -8.61 -19.15 -24.50
CA ARG A 863 -7.39 -19.65 -23.83
C ARG A 863 -6.31 -20.02 -24.85
N ASP A 864 -5.07 -20.07 -24.41
CA ASP A 864 -3.96 -20.57 -25.21
C ASP A 864 -4.09 -22.10 -25.42
N GLY A 865 -3.63 -22.58 -26.58
CA GLY A 865 -3.55 -24.01 -26.86
C GLY A 865 -2.39 -24.67 -26.10
N ALA A 866 -2.42 -26.00 -25.95
CA ALA A 866 -1.51 -26.74 -25.10
C ALA A 866 -0.01 -26.47 -25.36
N VAL A 867 0.38 -26.26 -26.62
CA VAL A 867 1.78 -26.01 -27.02
C VAL A 867 2.23 -24.62 -26.59
N LEU A 868 1.38 -23.61 -26.79
CA LEU A 868 1.71 -22.24 -26.41
C LEU A 868 1.68 -22.07 -24.88
N SER A 869 0.68 -22.65 -24.21
CA SER A 869 0.61 -22.63 -22.74
C SER A 869 1.82 -23.26 -22.07
N GLU A 870 2.38 -24.34 -22.63
CA GLU A 870 3.59 -24.97 -22.13
C GLU A 870 4.81 -24.04 -22.22
N LEU A 871 5.05 -23.49 -23.41
CA LEU A 871 6.21 -22.62 -23.67
C LEU A 871 6.17 -21.32 -22.85
N ASP A 872 4.98 -20.74 -22.69
CA ASP A 872 4.78 -19.50 -21.93
C ASP A 872 4.94 -19.74 -20.41
N ARG A 873 4.35 -20.83 -19.88
CA ARG A 873 4.51 -21.24 -18.48
C ARG A 873 5.97 -21.51 -18.10
N ARG A 874 6.76 -22.03 -19.04
CA ARG A 874 8.19 -22.33 -18.85
C ARG A 874 9.10 -21.15 -19.17
N GLY A 875 8.55 -19.99 -19.56
CA GLY A 875 9.33 -18.79 -19.85
C GLY A 875 10.26 -18.91 -21.06
N LEU A 876 9.92 -19.79 -22.01
CA LEU A 876 10.73 -20.05 -23.21
C LEU A 876 10.37 -19.13 -24.39
N VAL A 877 9.16 -18.56 -24.37
CA VAL A 877 8.66 -17.65 -25.40
C VAL A 877 8.07 -16.39 -24.77
N GLU A 878 7.99 -15.34 -25.56
CA GLU A 878 7.34 -14.08 -25.19
C GLU A 878 6.36 -13.63 -26.28
N ARG A 879 5.39 -12.79 -25.89
CA ARG A 879 4.26 -12.40 -26.73
C ARG A 879 4.12 -10.88 -26.76
N ARG A 880 3.81 -10.34 -27.93
CA ARG A 880 3.52 -8.92 -28.12
C ARG A 880 2.33 -8.74 -29.05
N ILE A 881 1.47 -7.78 -28.70
CA ILE A 881 0.34 -7.36 -29.53
C ILE A 881 0.80 -6.22 -30.44
N PHE A 882 0.61 -6.39 -31.75
CA PHE A 882 0.93 -5.38 -32.76
C PHE A 882 -0.38 -4.74 -33.23
N SER A 883 -0.63 -3.49 -32.84
CA SER A 883 -1.87 -2.73 -33.06
C SER A 883 -2.00 -2.12 -34.47
N GLU A 884 -0.95 -2.14 -35.29
CA GLU A 884 -0.93 -1.54 -36.64
C GLU A 884 -1.06 -2.59 -37.78
N GLN A 885 -1.29 -3.86 -37.46
CA GLN A 885 -1.33 -4.95 -38.45
C GLN A 885 -2.71 -5.65 -38.44
N ARG A 886 -3.29 -5.87 -39.63
CA ARG A 886 -4.64 -6.46 -39.81
C ARG A 886 -4.75 -7.87 -39.20
N GLY A 887 -5.47 -8.00 -38.08
CA GLY A 887 -5.91 -9.26 -37.45
C GLY A 887 -7.40 -9.22 -37.05
N ARG A 888 -7.94 -10.32 -36.49
CA ARG A 888 -9.30 -10.32 -35.92
C ARG A 888 -9.34 -9.36 -34.72
N GLY A 889 -10.02 -8.23 -34.87
CA GLY A 889 -10.08 -7.17 -33.85
C GLY A 889 -9.10 -6.00 -34.05
N GLY A 890 -8.42 -5.91 -35.19
CA GLY A 890 -7.55 -4.76 -35.51
C GLY A 890 -6.12 -4.82 -34.95
N ALA A 891 -5.77 -5.89 -34.23
CA ALA A 891 -4.42 -6.16 -33.74
C ALA A 891 -4.03 -7.63 -33.97
N ILE A 892 -2.73 -7.94 -33.98
CA ILE A 892 -2.22 -9.31 -34.12
C ILE A 892 -1.22 -9.65 -33.01
N THR A 893 -1.42 -10.79 -32.36
CA THR A 893 -0.45 -11.33 -31.40
C THR A 893 0.63 -12.11 -32.14
N LYS A 894 1.89 -11.75 -31.90
CA LYS A 894 3.05 -12.52 -32.35
C LYS A 894 3.80 -13.10 -31.16
N VAL A 895 4.52 -14.18 -31.43
CA VAL A 895 5.31 -14.94 -30.46
C VAL A 895 6.75 -15.01 -30.97
N ARG A 896 7.72 -14.95 -30.06
CA ARG A 896 9.13 -15.26 -30.33
C ARG A 896 9.75 -15.96 -29.13
N VAL A 897 11.00 -16.42 -29.25
CA VAL A 897 11.77 -16.91 -28.10
C VAL A 897 11.99 -15.80 -27.06
N ALA A 898 11.87 -16.12 -25.79
CA ALA A 898 12.06 -15.17 -24.69
C ALA A 898 13.55 -14.88 -24.48
N PHE A 899 14.09 -13.93 -25.24
CA PHE A 899 15.52 -13.61 -25.21
C PHE A 899 15.97 -13.07 -23.83
N ASP A 900 15.06 -12.50 -23.04
CA ASP A 900 15.36 -11.99 -21.70
C ASP A 900 15.54 -13.11 -20.66
N THR A 901 15.10 -14.34 -20.95
CA THR A 901 15.31 -15.50 -20.09
C THR A 901 16.78 -15.94 -20.19
N PRO A 902 17.57 -15.96 -19.08
CA PRO A 902 19.00 -16.25 -19.13
C PRO A 902 19.35 -17.57 -19.84
N ALA A 903 18.61 -18.64 -19.55
CA ALA A 903 18.83 -19.95 -20.17
C ALA A 903 18.61 -19.94 -21.71
N VAL A 904 17.56 -19.26 -22.18
CA VAL A 904 17.27 -19.10 -23.61
C VAL A 904 18.34 -18.24 -24.28
N ARG A 905 18.75 -17.15 -23.62
CA ARG A 905 19.82 -16.27 -24.10
C ARG A 905 21.15 -16.99 -24.24
N ASP A 906 21.52 -17.79 -23.26
CA ASP A 906 22.78 -18.54 -23.28
C ASP A 906 22.73 -19.66 -24.34
N PHE A 907 21.60 -20.34 -24.50
CA PHE A 907 21.37 -21.27 -25.62
C PHE A 907 21.53 -20.60 -26.98
N LEU A 908 20.95 -19.41 -27.19
CA LEU A 908 21.08 -18.66 -28.44
C LEU A 908 22.51 -18.15 -28.64
N LYS A 909 23.18 -17.66 -27.59
CA LYS A 909 24.60 -17.25 -27.64
C LYS A 909 25.51 -18.40 -28.00
N GLN A 910 25.33 -19.56 -27.36
CA GLN A 910 26.10 -20.77 -27.68
C GLN A 910 25.85 -21.20 -29.13
N SER A 911 24.60 -21.18 -29.58
CA SER A 911 24.24 -21.46 -30.97
C SER A 911 24.90 -20.48 -31.96
N ILE A 912 25.07 -19.22 -31.58
CA ILE A 912 25.79 -18.20 -32.37
C ILE A 912 27.29 -18.49 -32.37
N VAL A 913 27.90 -18.75 -31.21
CA VAL A 913 29.33 -19.06 -31.07
C VAL A 913 29.70 -20.29 -31.90
N GLU A 914 28.86 -21.32 -31.88
CA GLU A 914 29.06 -22.53 -32.69
C GLU A 914 28.77 -22.33 -34.19
N SER A 915 28.21 -21.18 -34.59
CA SER A 915 27.92 -20.85 -36.00
C SER A 915 29.02 -20.03 -36.68
N PHE A 916 29.97 -19.50 -35.90
CA PHE A 916 31.21 -18.87 -36.36
C PHE A 916 32.36 -19.87 -36.30
#